data_AF-A0A842ZXG3-F1
#
_entry.id   AF-A0A842ZXG3-F1
#
_cell.length_a   1.000
_cell.length_b   1.000
_cell.length_c   1.000
_cell.angle_alpha   90.00
_cell.angle_beta   90.00
_cell.angle_gamma   90.00
#
_symmetry.space_group_name_H-M   'P 1'
#
loop_
_entity.id
_entity.type
_entity.pdbx_description
1 polymer ?
#
loop_
_entity_poly.entity_id
_entity_poly.type
_entity_poly.pdbx_seq_one_letter_code
_entity_poly.pdbx_strand_id
1 'polypeptide(L)'
;MGTVHSFNKTITSDQKIVAKISREIEIPAGSDYYIKFDSQNLTLKGQDVVPYSEGLSDKVIAAIAKSPLWIQRALIRQFQNLSTPEPYADILLNASKQYADEIAFSIACCPSGRVPSAALLKENAESLYERDQWIQYADIVESDDGTGNYSSTIRYTVLENGTEKQIDLPTNIYYWYVVHPKITIEDVDATYGPLWRDYLFEHNDLGYPLLKEKLSTVRYLWDCTSYYQFGGRLWSDCMKQHPTAIEAVSYWIGKTVPYPAIGDRPGQSCVIAHEHNGWCGELQKIAVAAQRAALIPSITANNVGEDHVWREFYERGWHENDNWWSDTGGAVDEPDVYAYGWGKNMSAIYQWRGDGTILDDTARYIHPEDRIAVSFIVKDSFLQPVDGARVIVLVKGPKDITWYKNYFWEKIQGFWDKLPEFLKGKLLSFLFERFKDRFDKIPDGINGITITTWNYTNLEGRCSFELGKNLEYLFLIQQGNLKKPWQLARHNTVRSLKTQTDKEFKILLLDVSHKPQQTIQRDMPSGDCQFSLSFTSTAYQSQKNFNNDGIGSQEPVGSIECFFVDQENFQRYKDGKRFTCNNFLETENATLTVSALNQDWYVIFRNAARQTHIVIDFSLDVAVPTTIDRVQIVSPDTSLFETPIYNSGDTIPLSGIATTDQVHLTFDHEPPAIEVSAVNGEWSYAWNTSEESPGLHSITVTSSDNTSDEGYIRLIDAIPPSLSIDSPVEGAILEHGIINISGQSSDNLGVDHVEITLDNISRQACGTTTWNLSWDVTGLPLGDYVLSVKAVDTQGLVSIQTRSFVLNESGHVWGPQINTFYHVPANLTNTSNVIIYANVTVTGPFAINTIVLYCNNGTDTTSSTMYRYGDFPIQSRHEEDPLINQSNDPVFGIELGQFSTGQTITYWIVASDTAQNKKQSDVASFTIL
;
A
#
# COMPACT_ATOMS: atom_id res chain seq x y z
N MET A 1 -11.65 -6.54 -26.31
CA MET A 1 -11.69 -5.93 -27.65
C MET A 1 -13.12 -5.53 -27.96
N GLY A 2 -13.53 -4.33 -27.53
CA GLY A 2 -14.85 -3.77 -27.81
C GLY A 2 -14.78 -2.89 -29.05
N THR A 3 -15.72 -3.07 -29.97
CA THR A 3 -15.90 -2.21 -31.15
C THR A 3 -16.26 -0.80 -30.68
N VAL A 4 -15.36 0.16 -30.89
CA VAL A 4 -15.65 1.59 -30.68
C VAL A 4 -16.63 2.02 -31.77
N HIS A 5 -17.90 2.19 -31.41
CA HIS A 5 -18.86 2.88 -32.26
C HIS A 5 -18.69 4.38 -32.05
N SER A 6 -17.70 4.98 -32.72
CA SER A 6 -17.60 6.44 -32.79
C SER A 6 -18.59 6.96 -33.82
N PHE A 7 -19.66 7.61 -33.37
CA PHE A 7 -20.47 8.46 -34.23
C PHE A 7 -20.02 9.91 -34.03
N ASN A 8 -19.54 10.54 -35.11
CA ASN A 8 -19.15 11.96 -35.09
C ASN A 8 -20.35 12.82 -34.67
N LYS A 9 -20.13 13.64 -33.63
CA LYS A 9 -21.05 14.68 -33.12
C LYS A 9 -21.39 15.61 -34.28
N THR A 10 -22.52 15.41 -34.95
CA THR A 10 -23.03 16.31 -35.98
C THR A 10 -24.32 16.91 -35.45
N ILE A 11 -24.18 17.92 -34.61
CA ILE A 11 -25.30 18.78 -34.20
C ILE A 11 -25.78 19.44 -35.50
N THR A 12 -27.04 19.26 -35.87
CA THR A 12 -27.63 19.99 -36.99
C THR A 12 -27.60 21.49 -36.67
N SER A 13 -27.40 22.36 -37.66
CA SER A 13 -27.03 23.79 -37.49
C SER A 13 -27.94 24.65 -36.58
N ASP A 14 -29.08 24.12 -36.14
CA ASP A 14 -30.14 24.84 -35.45
C ASP A 14 -30.39 24.34 -34.01
N GLN A 15 -29.67 23.32 -33.52
CA GLN A 15 -29.79 22.80 -32.15
C GLN A 15 -28.76 23.41 -31.20
N LYS A 16 -29.18 23.77 -29.98
CA LYS A 16 -28.30 24.26 -28.91
C LYS A 16 -28.35 23.33 -27.70
N ILE A 17 -27.22 23.14 -27.01
CA ILE A 17 -27.16 22.41 -25.73
C ILE A 17 -27.87 23.24 -24.67
N VAL A 18 -28.87 22.68 -24.01
CA VAL A 18 -29.73 23.38 -23.04
C VAL A 18 -29.58 22.87 -21.60
N ALA A 19 -29.09 21.64 -21.43
CA ALA A 19 -28.81 21.04 -20.14
C ALA A 19 -27.66 20.04 -20.26
N LYS A 20 -26.81 19.97 -19.25
CA LYS A 20 -25.75 18.97 -19.13
C LYS A 20 -25.61 18.53 -17.68
N ILE A 21 -25.34 17.26 -17.44
CA ILE A 21 -24.95 16.74 -16.12
C ILE A 21 -23.78 15.80 -16.30
N SER A 22 -22.72 16.01 -15.52
CA SER A 22 -21.52 15.19 -15.55
C SER A 22 -21.07 14.90 -14.13
N ARG A 23 -20.94 13.63 -13.76
CA ARG A 23 -20.56 13.24 -12.40
C ARG A 23 -20.09 11.80 -12.30
N GLU A 24 -19.27 11.56 -11.28
CA GLU A 24 -18.99 10.21 -10.79
C GLU A 24 -20.00 9.82 -9.69
N ILE A 25 -20.52 8.59 -9.74
CA ILE A 25 -21.43 8.05 -8.72
C ILE A 25 -21.23 6.56 -8.52
N GLU A 26 -21.35 6.09 -7.27
CA GLU A 26 -21.38 4.67 -6.96
C GLU A 26 -22.82 4.17 -6.82
N ILE A 27 -23.15 3.12 -7.56
CA ILE A 27 -24.45 2.47 -7.58
C ILE A 27 -24.30 1.14 -6.84
N PRO A 28 -24.84 1.02 -5.61
CA PRO A 28 -24.77 -0.20 -4.83
C PRO A 28 -25.40 -1.39 -5.55
N ALA A 29 -24.99 -2.60 -5.16
CA ALA A 29 -25.55 -3.83 -5.70
C ALA A 29 -27.09 -3.85 -5.54
N GLY A 30 -27.80 -4.14 -6.63
CA GLY A 30 -29.26 -4.22 -6.67
C GLY A 30 -29.97 -2.86 -6.68
N SER A 31 -29.24 -1.76 -6.87
CA SER A 31 -29.76 -0.39 -6.89
C SER A 31 -29.82 0.20 -8.31
N ASP A 32 -30.39 1.40 -8.42
CA ASP A 32 -30.41 2.22 -9.62
C ASP A 32 -30.02 3.67 -9.33
N TYR A 33 -29.59 4.36 -10.38
CA TYR A 33 -29.49 5.81 -10.46
C TYR A 33 -30.24 6.29 -11.69
N TYR A 34 -31.02 7.36 -11.57
CA TYR A 34 -31.75 7.92 -12.70
C TYR A 34 -31.55 9.41 -12.86
N ILE A 35 -31.68 9.88 -14.09
CA ILE A 35 -31.64 11.30 -14.47
C ILE A 35 -32.95 11.63 -15.16
N LYS A 36 -33.68 12.63 -14.66
CA LYS A 36 -34.89 13.16 -15.28
C LYS A 36 -34.52 14.32 -16.20
N PHE A 37 -34.93 14.25 -17.46
CA PHE A 37 -35.07 15.40 -18.34
C PHE A 37 -36.49 15.95 -18.22
N ASP A 38 -36.61 17.21 -17.80
CA ASP A 38 -37.86 17.98 -17.81
C ASP A 38 -37.92 18.78 -19.11
N SER A 39 -38.82 18.36 -20.01
CA SER A 39 -38.97 18.97 -21.34
C SER A 39 -39.54 20.38 -21.32
N GLN A 40 -40.28 20.76 -20.27
CA GLN A 40 -40.88 22.08 -20.14
C GLN A 40 -39.85 23.09 -19.65
N ASN A 41 -39.06 22.68 -18.65
CA ASN A 41 -38.02 23.52 -18.05
C ASN A 41 -36.66 23.38 -18.73
N LEU A 42 -36.49 22.44 -19.66
CA LEU A 42 -35.23 22.11 -20.34
C LEU A 42 -34.09 21.87 -19.36
N THR A 43 -34.35 21.10 -18.29
CA THR A 43 -33.36 20.80 -17.25
C THR A 43 -33.12 19.30 -17.14
N LEU A 44 -31.89 18.95 -16.73
CA LEU A 44 -31.53 17.61 -16.30
C LEU A 44 -31.41 17.62 -14.77
N LYS A 45 -32.15 16.75 -14.10
CA LYS A 45 -32.03 16.54 -12.66
C LYS A 45 -31.70 15.08 -12.37
N GLY A 46 -30.51 14.85 -11.80
CA GLY A 46 -30.14 13.56 -11.26
C GLY A 46 -30.97 13.19 -10.02
N GLN A 47 -31.09 11.91 -9.73
CA GLN A 47 -31.61 11.43 -8.45
C GLN A 47 -30.79 12.06 -7.30
N ASP A 48 -31.47 12.48 -6.24
CA ASP A 48 -30.81 13.02 -5.05
C ASP A 48 -30.01 11.88 -4.37
N VAL A 49 -28.73 12.14 -4.11
CA VAL A 49 -27.78 11.17 -3.53
C VAL A 49 -27.29 11.75 -2.23
N VAL A 50 -27.34 10.94 -1.18
CA VAL A 50 -26.73 11.28 0.10
C VAL A 50 -25.22 11.25 -0.07
N PRO A 51 -24.48 12.31 0.34
CA PRO A 51 -23.03 12.34 0.23
C PRO A 51 -22.38 11.13 0.90
N TYR A 52 -21.37 10.55 0.27
CA TYR A 52 -20.68 9.40 0.88
C TYR A 52 -19.95 9.79 2.18
N SER A 53 -19.64 11.06 2.40
CA SER A 53 -19.08 11.55 3.65
C SER A 53 -20.10 11.69 4.79
N GLU A 54 -21.39 11.41 4.57
CA GLU A 54 -22.42 11.56 5.60
C GLU A 54 -22.04 10.75 6.86
N GLY A 55 -22.15 11.39 8.02
CA GLY A 55 -21.85 10.80 9.32
C GLY A 55 -20.38 10.86 9.74
N LEU A 56 -19.47 11.33 8.87
CA LEU A 56 -18.08 11.62 9.23
C LEU A 56 -17.97 13.01 9.90
N SER A 57 -16.95 13.19 10.75
CA SER A 57 -16.67 14.48 11.37
C SER A 57 -16.04 15.45 10.38
N ASP A 58 -16.17 16.76 10.63
CA ASP A 58 -15.57 17.80 9.79
C ASP A 58 -14.06 17.62 9.63
N LYS A 59 -13.38 17.17 10.70
CA LYS A 59 -11.94 16.88 10.66
C LYS A 59 -11.62 15.73 9.69
N VAL A 60 -12.37 14.63 9.76
CA VAL A 60 -12.18 13.50 8.84
C VAL A 60 -12.47 13.93 7.40
N ILE A 61 -13.51 14.74 7.18
CA ILE A 61 -13.85 15.30 5.87
C ILE A 61 -12.70 16.16 5.33
N ALA A 62 -12.11 17.02 6.15
CA ALA A 62 -10.95 17.82 5.77
C ALA A 62 -9.73 16.96 5.41
N ALA A 63 -9.45 15.91 6.19
CA ALA A 63 -8.37 14.96 5.90
C ALA A 63 -8.56 14.22 4.57
N ILE A 64 -9.80 13.85 4.24
CA ILE A 64 -10.14 13.23 2.96
C ILE A 64 -9.96 14.23 1.82
N ALA A 65 -10.50 15.45 1.95
CA ALA A 65 -10.41 16.48 0.93
C ALA A 65 -8.96 16.89 0.62
N LYS A 66 -8.08 16.84 1.63
CA LYS A 66 -6.63 17.03 1.46
C LYS A 66 -5.97 15.95 0.59
N SER A 67 -6.46 14.72 0.70
CA SER A 67 -5.84 13.56 0.05
C SER A 67 -6.05 13.60 -1.47
N PRO A 68 -5.17 12.94 -2.27
CA PRO A 68 -5.31 12.93 -3.72
C PRO A 68 -6.69 12.46 -4.20
N LEU A 69 -7.22 13.08 -5.25
CA LEU A 69 -8.56 12.79 -5.78
C LEU A 69 -8.79 11.28 -6.03
N TRP A 70 -7.78 10.58 -6.55
CA TRP A 70 -7.86 9.16 -6.90
C TRP A 70 -8.08 8.22 -5.69
N ILE A 71 -7.76 8.63 -4.46
CA ILE A 71 -7.90 7.78 -3.26
C ILE A 71 -9.11 8.14 -2.37
N GLN A 72 -9.68 9.35 -2.52
CA GLN A 72 -10.70 9.88 -1.60
C GLN A 72 -11.90 8.93 -1.40
N ARG A 73 -12.40 8.30 -2.48
CA ARG A 73 -13.53 7.36 -2.40
C ARG A 73 -13.19 6.12 -1.56
N ALA A 74 -12.01 5.53 -1.77
CA ALA A 74 -11.56 4.39 -0.98
C ALA A 74 -11.33 4.77 0.49
N LEU A 75 -10.79 5.97 0.72
CA LEU A 75 -10.53 6.52 2.04
C LEU A 75 -11.84 6.77 2.83
N ILE A 76 -12.87 7.35 2.19
CA ILE A 76 -14.21 7.51 2.79
C ILE A 76 -14.76 6.17 3.26
N ARG A 77 -14.74 5.14 2.38
CA ARG A 77 -15.22 3.80 2.74
C ARG A 77 -14.47 3.22 3.93
N GLN A 78 -13.17 3.44 4.02
CA GLN A 78 -12.42 2.96 5.17
C GLN A 78 -12.78 3.72 6.44
N PHE A 79 -12.86 5.05 6.39
CA PHE A 79 -13.25 5.87 7.54
C PHE A 79 -14.63 5.51 8.11
N GLN A 80 -15.59 5.19 7.24
CA GLN A 80 -16.90 4.68 7.66
C GLN A 80 -16.84 3.34 8.40
N ASN A 81 -15.80 2.52 8.14
CA ASN A 81 -15.61 1.21 8.76
C ASN A 81 -14.67 1.24 9.98
N LEU A 82 -14.04 2.38 10.29
CA LEU A 82 -13.16 2.54 11.44
C LEU A 82 -13.95 2.86 12.71
N SER A 83 -13.64 2.17 13.81
CA SER A 83 -14.21 2.49 15.12
C SER A 83 -13.70 3.83 15.70
N THR A 84 -12.49 4.22 15.33
CA THR A 84 -11.79 5.41 15.84
C THR A 84 -11.06 6.12 14.69
N PRO A 85 -11.77 6.95 13.89
CA PRO A 85 -11.20 7.57 12.69
C PRO A 85 -10.27 8.77 12.98
N GLU A 86 -10.48 9.49 14.09
CA GLU A 86 -9.81 10.76 14.39
C GLU A 86 -8.27 10.72 14.36
N PRO A 87 -7.56 9.72 14.94
CA PRO A 87 -6.09 9.70 14.91
C PRO A 87 -5.52 9.60 13.48
N TYR A 88 -6.25 8.98 12.55
CA TYR A 88 -5.83 8.88 11.15
C TYR A 88 -6.03 10.21 10.40
N ALA A 89 -7.11 10.94 10.73
CA ALA A 89 -7.31 12.28 10.22
C ALA A 89 -6.23 13.25 10.72
N ASP A 90 -5.83 13.13 12.00
CA ASP A 90 -4.79 13.97 12.59
C ASP A 90 -3.42 13.79 11.89
N ILE A 91 -3.01 12.55 11.57
CA ILE A 91 -1.74 12.34 10.84
C ILE A 91 -1.80 12.82 9.40
N LEU A 92 -2.95 12.70 8.71
CA LEU A 92 -3.13 13.18 7.34
C LEU A 92 -3.10 14.70 7.26
N LEU A 93 -3.81 15.38 8.16
CA LEU A 93 -3.87 16.84 8.19
C LEU A 93 -2.51 17.47 8.53
N ASN A 94 -1.71 16.82 9.36
CA ASN A 94 -0.36 17.31 9.71
C ASN A 94 0.75 16.78 8.79
N ALA A 95 0.47 15.85 7.89
CA ALA A 95 1.45 15.38 6.91
C ALA A 95 1.69 16.46 5.85
N SER A 96 2.95 16.68 5.48
CA SER A 96 3.24 17.44 4.25
C SER A 96 2.71 16.69 3.02
N LYS A 97 2.61 17.38 1.89
CA LYS A 97 2.18 16.76 0.62
C LYS A 97 3.02 15.53 0.25
N GLN A 98 4.30 15.56 0.61
CA GLN A 98 5.27 14.47 0.43
C GLN A 98 4.86 13.14 1.07
N TYR A 99 4.11 13.11 2.17
CA TYR A 99 3.74 11.85 2.85
C TYR A 99 2.25 11.53 2.76
N ALA A 100 1.45 12.50 2.33
CA ALA A 100 0.01 12.46 2.50
C ALA A 100 -0.67 11.37 1.65
N ASP A 101 -0.16 11.12 0.45
CA ASP A 101 -0.65 10.07 -0.44
C ASP A 101 -0.28 8.66 0.05
N GLU A 102 0.95 8.41 0.53
CA GLU A 102 1.30 7.09 1.11
C GLU A 102 0.50 6.79 2.38
N ILE A 103 0.29 7.79 3.24
CA ILE A 103 -0.54 7.65 4.44
C ILE A 103 -1.99 7.38 4.03
N ALA A 104 -2.55 8.16 3.10
CA ALA A 104 -3.93 7.99 2.62
C ALA A 104 -4.13 6.61 1.99
N PHE A 105 -3.19 6.17 1.16
CA PHE A 105 -3.21 4.83 0.57
C PHE A 105 -3.14 3.74 1.65
N SER A 106 -2.22 3.86 2.60
CA SER A 106 -2.06 2.86 3.67
C SER A 106 -3.30 2.74 4.56
N ILE A 107 -4.01 3.84 4.80
CA ILE A 107 -5.31 3.82 5.48
C ILE A 107 -6.35 3.11 4.60
N ALA A 108 -6.54 3.60 3.37
CA ALA A 108 -7.63 3.21 2.49
C ALA A 108 -7.55 1.74 2.00
N CYS A 109 -6.33 1.21 1.82
CA CYS A 109 -6.09 -0.06 1.15
C CYS A 109 -5.76 -1.23 2.09
N CYS A 110 -5.75 -1.01 3.41
CA CYS A 110 -5.75 -2.11 4.38
C CYS A 110 -7.10 -2.87 4.37
N PRO A 111 -7.14 -4.12 4.88
CA PRO A 111 -8.41 -4.84 5.00
C PRO A 111 -9.45 -4.01 5.78
N SER A 112 -10.71 -4.04 5.35
CA SER A 112 -11.78 -3.19 5.86
C SER A 112 -11.85 -3.19 7.40
N GLY A 113 -11.68 -2.02 8.02
CA GLY A 113 -11.73 -1.84 9.48
C GLY A 113 -10.53 -2.43 10.26
N ARG A 114 -9.49 -2.93 9.58
CA ARG A 114 -8.28 -3.51 10.18
C ARG A 114 -7.03 -2.76 9.71
N VAL A 115 -6.94 -1.51 10.13
CA VAL A 115 -5.82 -0.61 9.82
C VAL A 115 -4.81 -0.66 10.98
N PRO A 116 -3.49 -0.69 10.71
CA PRO A 116 -2.45 -0.50 11.72
C PRO A 116 -2.61 0.84 12.45
N SER A 117 -1.94 1.04 13.58
CA SER A 117 -2.05 2.30 14.32
C SER A 117 -1.60 3.50 13.48
N ALA A 118 -2.22 4.66 13.69
CA ALA A 118 -1.87 5.89 12.99
C ALA A 118 -0.37 6.24 13.11
N ALA A 119 0.24 5.97 14.28
CA ALA A 119 1.68 6.16 14.50
C ALA A 119 2.52 5.28 13.56
N LEU A 120 2.17 4.00 13.40
CA LEU A 120 2.89 3.10 12.50
C LEU A 120 2.69 3.44 11.03
N LEU A 121 1.54 3.98 10.64
CA LEU A 121 1.33 4.43 9.27
C LEU A 121 2.14 5.68 8.93
N LYS A 122 2.26 6.58 9.90
CA LYS A 122 3.12 7.76 9.79
C LYS A 122 4.59 7.32 9.66
N GLU A 123 5.06 6.47 10.57
CA GLU A 123 6.40 5.89 10.50
C GLU A 123 6.64 5.22 9.15
N ASN A 124 5.74 4.33 8.71
CA ASN A 124 5.87 3.64 7.42
C ASN A 124 6.08 4.59 6.22
N ALA A 125 5.40 5.75 6.19
CA ALA A 125 5.57 6.72 5.12
C ALA A 125 6.90 7.49 5.25
N GLU A 126 7.24 7.96 6.46
CA GLU A 126 8.49 8.67 6.73
C GLU A 126 9.72 7.80 6.42
N SER A 127 9.70 6.53 6.83
CA SER A 127 10.78 5.57 6.58
C SER A 127 11.13 5.44 5.09
N LEU A 128 10.14 5.52 4.19
CA LEU A 128 10.37 5.40 2.74
C LEU A 128 11.32 6.48 2.23
N TYR A 129 11.06 7.74 2.60
CA TYR A 129 11.87 8.88 2.20
C TYR A 129 13.20 8.94 2.94
N GLU A 130 13.28 8.41 4.16
CA GLU A 130 14.58 8.19 4.82
C GLU A 130 15.43 7.16 4.06
N ARG A 131 14.82 6.08 3.55
CA ARG A 131 15.53 5.06 2.76
C ARG A 131 15.98 5.62 1.42
N ASP A 132 15.15 6.43 0.78
CA ASP A 132 15.43 7.10 -0.49
C ASP A 132 16.75 7.89 -0.44
N GLN A 133 17.00 8.58 0.67
CA GLN A 133 18.25 9.34 0.88
C GLN A 133 19.50 8.45 1.01
N TRP A 134 19.33 7.16 1.34
CA TRP A 134 20.43 6.24 1.62
C TRP A 134 20.71 5.26 0.47
N ILE A 135 19.67 4.87 -0.28
CA ILE A 135 19.73 3.86 -1.32
C ILE A 135 20.13 4.51 -2.66
N GLN A 136 21.14 3.96 -3.34
CA GLN A 136 21.66 4.59 -4.57
C GLN A 136 21.00 4.09 -5.87
N TYR A 137 20.22 3.01 -5.81
CA TYR A 137 19.60 2.41 -7.00
C TYR A 137 18.12 2.78 -7.18
N ALA A 138 17.54 3.55 -6.26
CA ALA A 138 16.13 3.91 -6.23
C ALA A 138 16.00 5.40 -5.85
N ASP A 139 15.14 6.12 -6.55
CA ASP A 139 14.77 7.51 -6.27
C ASP A 139 13.22 7.62 -6.24
N ILE A 140 12.62 8.11 -5.15
CA ILE A 140 11.18 8.43 -5.10
C ILE A 140 10.92 9.69 -5.93
N VAL A 141 9.94 9.62 -6.83
CA VAL A 141 9.57 10.68 -7.77
C VAL A 141 8.14 11.12 -7.53
N GLU A 142 7.97 12.41 -7.27
CA GLU A 142 6.69 13.08 -7.06
C GLU A 142 6.05 13.54 -8.38
N SER A 143 4.72 13.45 -8.47
CA SER A 143 3.90 14.03 -9.53
C SER A 143 2.76 14.83 -8.93
N ASP A 144 2.55 16.05 -9.41
CA ASP A 144 1.50 16.97 -8.95
C ASP A 144 1.00 17.82 -10.13
N ASP A 145 -0.30 17.78 -10.40
CA ASP A 145 -0.91 18.55 -11.50
C ASP A 145 -1.47 19.92 -11.05
N GLY A 146 -1.38 20.25 -9.75
CA GLY A 146 -1.86 21.51 -9.18
C GLY A 146 -3.37 21.59 -8.98
N THR A 147 -4.11 20.51 -9.23
CA THR A 147 -5.58 20.42 -9.02
C THR A 147 -5.97 19.73 -7.71
N GLY A 148 -5.00 19.55 -6.81
CA GLY A 148 -5.12 18.70 -5.62
C GLY A 148 -4.90 17.22 -5.91
N ASN A 149 -4.51 16.85 -7.14
CA ASN A 149 -4.25 15.48 -7.55
C ASN A 149 -2.74 15.23 -7.74
N TYR A 150 -2.19 14.41 -6.84
CA TYR A 150 -0.76 14.11 -6.78
C TYR A 150 -0.52 12.64 -6.43
N SER A 151 0.68 12.15 -6.74
CA SER A 151 1.07 10.77 -6.51
C SER A 151 2.59 10.59 -6.59
N SER A 152 3.10 9.55 -5.95
CA SER A 152 4.52 9.18 -6.00
C SER A 152 4.76 7.86 -6.73
N THR A 153 5.98 7.68 -7.20
CA THR A 153 6.50 6.39 -7.69
C THR A 153 7.99 6.27 -7.42
N ILE A 154 8.62 5.15 -7.76
CA ILE A 154 10.08 5.00 -7.68
C ILE A 154 10.69 4.88 -9.07
N ARG A 155 11.79 5.58 -9.29
CA ARG A 155 12.71 5.41 -10.42
C ARG A 155 13.87 4.51 -9.99
N TYR A 156 14.11 3.43 -10.71
CA TYR A 156 15.23 2.53 -10.46
C TYR A 156 16.36 2.70 -11.46
N THR A 157 17.59 2.47 -11.01
CA THR A 157 18.74 2.23 -11.89
C THR A 157 18.98 0.72 -12.01
N VAL A 158 18.94 0.18 -13.23
CA VAL A 158 19.21 -1.24 -13.55
C VAL A 158 20.42 -1.38 -14.47
N LEU A 159 21.07 -2.55 -14.45
CA LEU A 159 22.22 -2.87 -15.30
C LEU A 159 21.80 -3.82 -16.44
N GLU A 160 21.22 -3.31 -17.51
CA GLU A 160 20.73 -4.14 -18.61
C GLU A 160 21.82 -4.33 -19.68
N ASN A 161 22.27 -5.58 -19.89
CA ASN A 161 23.34 -5.93 -20.84
C ASN A 161 24.63 -5.11 -20.63
N GLY A 162 25.00 -4.87 -19.36
CA GLY A 162 26.17 -4.06 -19.00
C GLY A 162 25.99 -2.54 -19.19
N THR A 163 24.77 -2.08 -19.49
CA THR A 163 24.45 -0.66 -19.66
C THR A 163 23.50 -0.20 -18.56
N GLU A 164 23.82 0.91 -17.90
CA GLU A 164 22.93 1.53 -16.91
C GLU A 164 21.66 2.07 -17.59
N LYS A 165 20.50 1.79 -17.01
CA LYS A 165 19.20 2.34 -17.44
C LYS A 165 18.38 2.80 -16.26
N GLN A 166 17.64 3.89 -16.45
CA GLN A 166 16.64 4.35 -15.49
C GLN A 166 15.24 3.93 -15.94
N ILE A 167 14.44 3.42 -15.01
CA ILE A 167 13.09 2.91 -15.27
C ILE A 167 12.16 3.38 -14.16
N ASP A 168 11.05 4.01 -14.54
CA ASP A 168 10.00 4.40 -13.61
C ASP A 168 9.07 3.23 -13.36
N LEU A 169 8.83 2.93 -12.08
CA LEU A 169 7.88 1.92 -11.64
C LEU A 169 6.45 2.39 -11.93
N PRO A 170 5.52 1.49 -12.32
CA PRO A 170 4.11 1.86 -12.35
C PRO A 170 3.62 2.25 -10.96
N THR A 171 2.94 3.38 -10.84
CA THR A 171 2.48 3.97 -9.57
C THR A 171 1.68 2.98 -8.71
N ASN A 172 0.83 2.15 -9.32
CA ASN A 172 0.08 1.13 -8.60
C ASN A 172 0.97 0.04 -7.98
N ILE A 173 2.11 -0.29 -8.60
CA ILE A 173 3.07 -1.26 -8.06
C ILE A 173 3.82 -0.66 -6.87
N TYR A 174 4.20 0.62 -6.96
CA TYR A 174 4.80 1.36 -5.84
C TYR A 174 3.91 1.29 -4.59
N TYR A 175 2.66 1.73 -4.70
CA TYR A 175 1.77 1.77 -3.54
C TYR A 175 1.49 0.37 -2.96
N TRP A 176 1.15 -0.63 -3.79
CA TRP A 176 0.77 -1.95 -3.29
C TRP A 176 1.94 -2.77 -2.74
N TYR A 177 3.14 -2.61 -3.31
CA TYR A 177 4.24 -3.56 -3.09
C TYR A 177 5.52 -2.94 -2.57
N VAL A 178 5.54 -1.61 -2.37
CA VAL A 178 6.58 -0.91 -1.60
C VAL A 178 5.95 -0.21 -0.39
N VAL A 179 4.91 0.60 -0.59
CA VAL A 179 4.29 1.42 0.47
C VAL A 179 3.46 0.59 1.43
N HIS A 180 2.61 -0.33 0.93
CA HIS A 180 1.62 -1.02 1.76
C HIS A 180 2.25 -1.68 3.01
N PRO A 181 1.77 -1.38 4.22
CA PRO A 181 2.45 -1.76 5.47
C PRO A 181 2.35 -3.26 5.79
N LYS A 182 1.35 -3.95 5.24
CA LYS A 182 1.12 -5.38 5.43
C LYS A 182 1.85 -6.22 4.39
N ILE A 183 2.62 -7.21 4.85
CA ILE A 183 3.48 -8.05 4.02
C ILE A 183 2.82 -9.39 3.69
N THR A 184 2.32 -10.11 4.70
CA THR A 184 1.52 -11.34 4.51
C THR A 184 0.26 -11.36 5.39
N ILE A 185 -0.17 -12.53 5.88
CA ILE A 185 -1.43 -12.68 6.61
C ILE A 185 -1.45 -12.02 8.00
N GLU A 186 -0.28 -11.77 8.59
CA GLU A 186 -0.09 -11.22 9.93
C GLU A 186 -0.67 -9.80 10.09
N ASP A 187 -1.06 -9.45 11.31
CA ASP A 187 -1.36 -8.06 11.63
C ASP A 187 -0.05 -7.29 11.79
N VAL A 188 -0.04 -6.06 11.27
CA VAL A 188 1.14 -5.19 11.35
C VAL A 188 1.28 -4.72 12.79
N ASP A 189 2.43 -4.98 13.38
CA ASP A 189 2.74 -4.60 14.75
C ASP A 189 4.20 -4.18 14.88
N ALA A 190 4.49 -3.40 15.92
CA ALA A 190 5.82 -2.94 16.29
C ALA A 190 6.36 -3.82 17.42
N THR A 191 6.55 -5.12 17.16
CA THR A 191 6.91 -6.12 18.19
C THR A 191 8.15 -5.73 19.00
N TYR A 192 9.09 -5.02 18.38
CA TYR A 192 10.30 -4.53 19.02
C TYR A 192 10.40 -3.00 19.09
N GLY A 193 9.30 -2.26 18.91
CA GLY A 193 9.29 -0.80 18.96
C GLY A 193 9.08 -0.15 17.59
N PRO A 194 10.00 -0.28 16.62
CA PRO A 194 9.78 0.20 15.26
C PRO A 194 8.99 -0.81 14.42
N LEU A 195 8.45 -0.32 13.32
CA LEU A 195 7.91 -1.12 12.22
C LEU A 195 9.00 -2.03 11.65
N TRP A 196 8.60 -3.16 11.08
CA TRP A 196 9.51 -4.11 10.43
C TRP A 196 10.44 -3.49 9.40
N ARG A 197 10.01 -2.40 8.74
CA ARG A 197 10.81 -1.74 7.71
C ARG A 197 12.09 -1.18 8.29
N ASP A 198 11.96 -0.43 9.37
CA ASP A 198 13.09 0.20 10.04
C ASP A 198 13.89 -0.81 10.86
N TYR A 199 13.21 -1.74 11.53
CA TYR A 199 13.90 -2.81 12.26
C TYR A 199 14.84 -3.60 11.35
N LEU A 200 14.35 -4.15 10.22
CA LEU A 200 15.17 -4.98 9.35
C LEU A 200 16.31 -4.20 8.66
N PHE A 201 16.12 -2.91 8.44
CA PHE A 201 17.12 -2.09 7.79
C PHE A 201 18.23 -1.64 8.75
N GLU A 202 17.86 -1.18 9.94
CA GLU A 202 18.76 -0.54 10.91
C GLU A 202 19.30 -1.50 11.99
N HIS A 203 18.72 -2.69 12.15
CA HIS A 203 19.13 -3.65 13.19
C HIS A 203 19.89 -4.86 12.65
N ASN A 204 20.85 -5.33 13.44
CA ASN A 204 21.41 -6.68 13.37
C ASN A 204 21.86 -7.14 14.76
N ASP A 205 21.80 -8.44 15.00
CA ASP A 205 22.48 -9.07 16.12
C ASP A 205 23.96 -9.34 15.78
N LEU A 206 24.84 -9.27 16.78
CA LEU A 206 26.27 -9.46 16.60
C LEU A 206 26.54 -10.85 15.98
N GLY A 207 27.31 -10.88 14.90
CA GLY A 207 27.59 -12.09 14.12
C GLY A 207 26.72 -12.26 12.88
N TYR A 208 25.66 -11.45 12.73
CA TYR A 208 24.77 -11.43 11.57
C TYR A 208 24.93 -10.10 10.81
N PRO A 209 24.74 -10.07 9.48
CA PRO A 209 24.99 -8.87 8.68
C PRO A 209 23.91 -7.80 8.89
N LEU A 210 24.29 -6.53 8.79
CA LEU A 210 23.37 -5.39 8.78
C LEU A 210 22.89 -5.09 7.34
N LEU A 211 21.58 -4.99 7.13
CA LEU A 211 21.01 -4.78 5.79
C LEU A 211 21.43 -3.43 5.19
N LYS A 212 21.32 -2.35 5.97
CA LYS A 212 21.77 -1.00 5.59
C LYS A 212 23.23 -0.96 5.12
N GLU A 213 24.11 -1.69 5.81
CA GLU A 213 25.52 -1.81 5.46
C GLU A 213 25.67 -2.50 4.11
N LYS A 214 24.96 -3.61 3.87
CA LYS A 214 25.02 -4.35 2.61
C LYS A 214 24.56 -3.56 1.40
N LEU A 215 23.55 -2.70 1.57
CA LEU A 215 23.00 -1.90 0.48
C LEU A 215 23.78 -0.61 0.22
N SER A 216 24.59 -0.14 1.18
CA SER A 216 25.26 1.17 1.13
C SER A 216 26.15 1.43 -0.10
N THR A 217 26.60 0.38 -0.79
CA THR A 217 27.48 0.46 -1.97
C THR A 217 26.84 -0.06 -3.26
N VAL A 218 25.58 -0.52 -3.19
CA VAL A 218 24.88 -1.12 -4.32
C VAL A 218 24.25 -0.03 -5.18
N ARG A 219 24.59 -0.02 -6.47
CA ARG A 219 24.14 1.01 -7.44
C ARG A 219 23.02 0.56 -8.38
N TYR A 220 22.73 -0.74 -8.41
CA TYR A 220 21.74 -1.30 -9.35
C TYR A 220 20.70 -2.12 -8.61
N LEU A 221 19.43 -1.96 -8.98
CA LEU A 221 18.34 -2.81 -8.49
C LEU A 221 18.61 -4.26 -8.91
N TRP A 222 18.76 -4.48 -10.21
CA TRP A 222 18.96 -5.78 -10.86
C TRP A 222 19.78 -5.61 -12.15
N ASP A 223 20.39 -6.70 -12.61
CA ASP A 223 21.19 -6.77 -13.84
C ASP A 223 20.46 -7.44 -15.00
N CYS A 224 19.15 -7.68 -14.83
CA CYS A 224 18.27 -8.29 -15.84
C CYS A 224 18.76 -9.66 -16.31
N THR A 225 19.40 -10.43 -15.42
CA THR A 225 19.81 -11.81 -15.68
C THR A 225 19.14 -12.81 -14.74
N SER A 226 18.74 -13.95 -15.28
CA SER A 226 18.25 -15.11 -14.53
C SER A 226 19.44 -15.99 -14.12
N TYR A 227 19.45 -16.47 -12.88
CA TYR A 227 20.56 -17.27 -12.36
C TYR A 227 20.21 -18.08 -11.10
N TYR A 228 20.99 -19.14 -10.87
CA TYR A 228 20.99 -19.88 -9.61
C TYR A 228 22.04 -19.35 -8.64
N GLN A 229 21.65 -19.26 -7.38
CA GLN A 229 22.52 -18.92 -6.28
C GLN A 229 23.07 -20.20 -5.66
N PHE A 230 24.40 -20.35 -5.57
CA PHE A 230 25.02 -21.50 -4.91
C PHE A 230 24.98 -21.36 -3.38
N GLY A 231 25.19 -22.45 -2.63
CA GLY A 231 25.21 -22.42 -1.16
C GLY A 231 26.54 -21.94 -0.57
N GLY A 232 26.51 -21.36 0.63
CA GLY A 232 27.71 -20.91 1.34
C GLY A 232 28.41 -19.73 0.65
N ARG A 233 27.62 -18.83 0.02
CA ARG A 233 28.16 -17.73 -0.79
C ARG A 233 29.04 -16.79 0.01
N LEU A 234 30.06 -16.28 -0.66
CA LEU A 234 30.91 -15.20 -0.19
C LEU A 234 30.39 -13.87 -0.75
N TRP A 235 30.35 -12.83 0.08
CA TRP A 235 29.91 -11.49 -0.34
C TRP A 235 30.65 -10.98 -1.57
N SER A 236 31.98 -11.19 -1.60
CA SER A 236 32.83 -10.80 -2.73
C SER A 236 32.46 -11.51 -4.03
N ASP A 237 32.07 -12.78 -3.98
CA ASP A 237 31.64 -13.54 -5.17
C ASP A 237 30.27 -13.07 -5.65
N CYS A 238 29.33 -12.85 -4.73
CA CYS A 238 28.01 -12.29 -5.01
C CYS A 238 28.12 -10.96 -5.76
N MET A 239 28.79 -9.97 -5.17
CA MET A 239 28.87 -8.63 -5.75
C MET A 239 29.74 -8.56 -7.00
N LYS A 240 30.65 -9.52 -7.21
CA LYS A 240 31.42 -9.62 -8.45
C LYS A 240 30.58 -10.16 -9.61
N GLN A 241 29.68 -11.10 -9.34
CA GLN A 241 28.84 -11.73 -10.37
C GLN A 241 27.60 -10.89 -10.65
N HIS A 242 26.91 -10.48 -9.59
CA HIS A 242 25.65 -9.75 -9.62
C HIS A 242 25.73 -8.57 -8.63
N PRO A 243 26.28 -7.41 -9.03
CA PRO A 243 26.41 -6.23 -8.18
C PRO A 243 25.06 -5.51 -7.98
N THR A 244 24.05 -6.24 -7.50
CA THR A 244 22.64 -5.83 -7.52
C THR A 244 22.02 -5.90 -6.13
N ALA A 245 20.95 -5.13 -5.93
CA ALA A 245 20.20 -5.12 -4.69
C ALA A 245 19.49 -6.47 -4.46
N ILE A 246 18.99 -7.11 -5.53
CA ILE A 246 18.41 -8.44 -5.46
C ILE A 246 19.40 -9.45 -4.88
N GLU A 247 20.64 -9.47 -5.38
CA GLU A 247 21.66 -10.38 -4.85
C GLU A 247 22.08 -10.02 -3.42
N ALA A 248 22.22 -8.73 -3.12
CA ALA A 248 22.61 -8.26 -1.79
C ALA A 248 21.58 -8.64 -0.72
N VAL A 249 20.29 -8.46 -1.00
CA VAL A 249 19.20 -8.86 -0.09
C VAL A 249 19.13 -10.38 0.04
N SER A 250 19.25 -11.14 -1.06
CA SER A 250 19.31 -12.60 -1.01
C SER A 250 20.47 -13.12 -0.15
N TYR A 251 21.66 -12.51 -0.25
CA TYR A 251 22.80 -12.82 0.62
C TYR A 251 22.45 -12.52 2.08
N TRP A 252 21.93 -11.32 2.36
CA TRP A 252 21.56 -10.91 3.72
C TRP A 252 20.58 -11.90 4.35
N ILE A 253 19.51 -12.28 3.66
CA ILE A 253 18.52 -13.27 4.16
C ILE A 253 19.20 -14.60 4.51
N GLY A 254 20.02 -15.14 3.62
CA GLY A 254 20.69 -16.43 3.83
C GLY A 254 21.63 -16.42 5.04
N LYS A 255 22.27 -15.28 5.31
CA LYS A 255 23.15 -15.12 6.47
C LYS A 255 22.41 -14.74 7.76
N THR A 256 21.26 -14.08 7.68
CA THR A 256 20.44 -13.68 8.83
C THR A 256 19.58 -14.83 9.35
N VAL A 257 19.11 -15.72 8.46
CA VAL A 257 18.31 -16.91 8.82
C VAL A 257 19.03 -18.20 8.35
N PRO A 258 20.22 -18.51 8.89
CA PRO A 258 21.03 -19.63 8.40
C PRO A 258 20.61 -21.00 8.95
N TYR A 259 19.66 -21.07 9.89
CA TYR A 259 19.28 -22.33 10.55
C TYR A 259 17.79 -22.65 10.38
N PRO A 260 17.41 -23.94 10.36
CA PRO A 260 16.01 -24.32 10.41
C PRO A 260 15.43 -24.10 11.81
N ALA A 261 14.18 -23.63 11.91
CA ALA A 261 13.47 -23.48 13.18
C ALA A 261 13.21 -24.85 13.83
N ILE A 262 13.49 -24.99 15.13
CA ILE A 262 13.31 -26.24 15.87
C ILE A 262 12.12 -26.15 16.85
N GLY A 263 11.88 -24.98 17.45
CA GLY A 263 10.77 -24.74 18.37
C GLY A 263 9.64 -23.92 17.74
N ASP A 264 9.52 -22.65 18.11
CA ASP A 264 8.43 -21.81 17.64
C ASP A 264 8.59 -21.40 16.16
N ARG A 265 7.48 -20.89 15.61
CA ARG A 265 7.30 -20.63 14.18
C ARG A 265 6.85 -19.18 14.03
N PRO A 266 7.79 -18.22 14.09
CA PRO A 266 7.45 -16.81 14.21
C PRO A 266 6.67 -16.28 12.99
N GLY A 267 5.65 -15.49 13.30
CA GLY A 267 4.78 -14.88 12.30
C GLY A 267 5.33 -13.58 11.71
N GLN A 268 6.05 -12.81 12.54
CA GLN A 268 6.51 -11.44 12.27
C GLN A 268 7.94 -11.44 11.74
N SER A 269 8.23 -10.63 10.72
CA SER A 269 9.56 -10.57 10.09
C SER A 269 10.66 -10.11 11.03
N CYS A 270 10.38 -9.16 11.95
CA CYS A 270 11.35 -8.74 12.95
C CYS A 270 11.77 -9.90 13.87
N VAL A 271 10.79 -10.70 14.28
CA VAL A 271 11.02 -11.85 15.17
C VAL A 271 11.82 -12.92 14.44
N ILE A 272 11.48 -13.22 13.19
CA ILE A 272 12.26 -14.13 12.33
C ILE A 272 13.72 -13.68 12.23
N ALA A 273 13.95 -12.38 12.04
CA ALA A 273 15.30 -11.82 11.91
C ALA A 273 16.11 -11.94 13.21
N HIS A 274 15.48 -11.88 14.37
CA HIS A 274 16.11 -11.98 15.69
C HIS A 274 16.31 -13.44 16.18
N GLU A 275 15.43 -14.36 15.80
CA GLU A 275 15.57 -15.77 16.14
C GLU A 275 16.61 -16.51 15.28
N HIS A 276 16.97 -15.92 14.13
CA HIS A 276 17.95 -16.44 13.17
C HIS A 276 17.65 -17.83 12.62
N ASN A 277 16.37 -18.22 12.66
CA ASN A 277 15.93 -19.53 12.19
C ASN A 277 14.59 -19.46 11.43
N GLY A 278 14.36 -20.41 10.54
CA GLY A 278 13.17 -20.41 9.71
C GLY A 278 13.10 -21.53 8.68
N TRP A 279 11.89 -21.84 8.22
CA TRP A 279 11.63 -22.69 7.06
C TRP A 279 11.11 -21.78 5.91
N CYS A 280 10.63 -22.36 4.80
CA CYS A 280 10.21 -21.59 3.61
C CYS A 280 9.19 -20.47 3.94
N GLY A 281 8.27 -20.70 4.88
CA GLY A 281 7.30 -19.69 5.33
C GLY A 281 7.92 -18.44 5.96
N GLU A 282 8.90 -18.61 6.84
CA GLU A 282 9.60 -17.52 7.50
C GLU A 282 10.55 -16.82 6.54
N LEU A 283 11.27 -17.60 5.72
CA LEU A 283 12.16 -17.09 4.68
C LEU A 283 11.39 -16.21 3.69
N GLN A 284 10.21 -16.63 3.23
CA GLN A 284 9.37 -15.79 2.38
C GLN A 284 9.04 -14.45 3.05
N LYS A 285 8.55 -14.48 4.30
CA LYS A 285 8.10 -13.27 5.01
C LYS A 285 9.23 -12.27 5.23
N ILE A 286 10.36 -12.73 5.78
CA ILE A 286 11.51 -11.85 6.00
C ILE A 286 12.07 -11.35 4.67
N ALA A 287 12.00 -12.15 3.61
CA ALA A 287 12.53 -11.75 2.32
C ALA A 287 11.68 -10.69 1.61
N VAL A 288 10.33 -10.81 1.65
CA VAL A 288 9.44 -9.75 1.16
C VAL A 288 9.62 -8.49 2.01
N ALA A 289 9.71 -8.63 3.33
CA ALA A 289 9.95 -7.51 4.23
C ALA A 289 11.28 -6.79 3.95
N ALA A 290 12.37 -7.54 3.82
CA ALA A 290 13.70 -6.98 3.54
C ALA A 290 13.76 -6.30 2.17
N GLN A 291 13.14 -6.88 1.15
CA GLN A 291 13.04 -6.23 -0.17
C GLN A 291 12.25 -4.91 -0.08
N ARG A 292 11.09 -4.89 0.57
CA ARG A 292 10.31 -3.66 0.73
C ARG A 292 11.04 -2.62 1.59
N ALA A 293 11.74 -3.03 2.64
CA ALA A 293 12.61 -2.15 3.43
C ALA A 293 13.77 -1.57 2.61
N ALA A 294 14.18 -2.27 1.57
CA ALA A 294 15.16 -1.82 0.59
C ALA A 294 14.52 -1.10 -0.62
N LEU A 295 13.28 -0.62 -0.51
CA LEU A 295 12.54 0.04 -1.60
C LEU A 295 12.38 -0.83 -2.86
N ILE A 296 12.39 -2.17 -2.74
CA ILE A 296 12.19 -3.12 -3.83
C ILE A 296 10.74 -3.64 -3.80
N PRO A 297 9.96 -3.50 -4.89
CA PRO A 297 8.59 -3.98 -4.96
C PRO A 297 8.59 -5.50 -4.87
N SER A 298 7.95 -6.02 -3.83
CA SER A 298 7.99 -7.45 -3.52
C SER A 298 6.62 -7.99 -3.14
N ILE A 299 6.34 -9.23 -3.55
CA ILE A 299 5.10 -9.96 -3.27
C ILE A 299 5.40 -11.41 -2.92
N THR A 300 4.47 -12.04 -2.20
CA THR A 300 4.55 -13.47 -1.90
C THR A 300 4.06 -14.30 -3.08
N ALA A 301 4.64 -15.48 -3.27
CA ALA A 301 4.15 -16.54 -4.15
C ALA A 301 3.89 -17.80 -3.32
N ASN A 302 2.69 -18.36 -3.46
CA ASN A 302 2.18 -19.39 -2.54
C ASN A 302 1.71 -20.63 -3.30
N ASN A 303 2.46 -21.73 -3.15
CA ASN A 303 2.06 -23.06 -3.62
C ASN A 303 1.62 -23.93 -2.43
N VAL A 304 0.59 -23.47 -1.72
CA VAL A 304 0.13 -24.05 -0.43
C VAL A 304 -0.34 -25.50 -0.58
N GLY A 305 -0.87 -25.88 -1.75
CA GLY A 305 -1.32 -27.25 -2.02
C GLY A 305 -0.22 -28.31 -1.89
N GLU A 306 1.01 -27.92 -2.19
CA GLU A 306 2.21 -28.78 -2.20
C GLU A 306 3.32 -28.24 -1.29
N ASP A 307 2.94 -27.46 -0.27
CA ASP A 307 3.81 -27.02 0.84
C ASP A 307 5.12 -26.36 0.40
N HIS A 308 5.02 -25.31 -0.43
CA HIS A 308 6.14 -24.41 -0.68
C HIS A 308 5.67 -22.98 -0.92
N VAL A 309 6.53 -22.03 -0.56
CA VAL A 309 6.29 -20.60 -0.67
C VAL A 309 7.62 -19.89 -0.91
N TRP A 310 7.59 -18.81 -1.68
CA TRP A 310 8.76 -17.98 -2.02
C TRP A 310 8.28 -16.54 -2.31
N ARG A 311 9.15 -15.67 -2.81
CA ARG A 311 8.79 -14.28 -3.16
C ARG A 311 9.04 -13.97 -4.63
N GLU A 312 8.47 -12.87 -5.07
CA GLU A 312 8.76 -12.27 -6.36
C GLU A 312 9.09 -10.79 -6.19
N PHE A 313 9.95 -10.27 -7.07
CA PHE A 313 10.22 -8.83 -7.17
C PHE A 313 9.77 -8.31 -8.54
N TYR A 314 9.47 -7.02 -8.63
CA TYR A 314 8.99 -6.40 -9.88
C TYR A 314 10.05 -5.58 -10.61
N GLU A 315 10.29 -5.89 -11.89
CA GLU A 315 11.07 -5.10 -12.86
C GLU A 315 10.44 -5.30 -14.25
N ARG A 316 9.59 -4.37 -14.73
CA ARG A 316 8.79 -4.53 -15.98
C ARG A 316 7.99 -5.85 -16.06
N GLY A 317 7.69 -6.45 -14.92
CA GLY A 317 7.11 -7.79 -14.78
C GLY A 317 7.53 -8.38 -13.43
N TRP A 318 6.79 -9.38 -12.95
CA TRP A 318 7.21 -10.10 -11.75
C TRP A 318 8.24 -11.18 -12.08
N HIS A 319 9.26 -11.28 -11.25
CA HIS A 319 10.36 -12.23 -11.36
C HIS A 319 10.45 -13.08 -10.10
N GLU A 320 10.60 -14.39 -10.29
CA GLU A 320 10.82 -15.36 -9.22
C GLU A 320 12.09 -15.00 -8.41
N ASN A 321 12.03 -15.13 -7.09
CA ASN A 321 13.23 -15.01 -6.25
C ASN A 321 13.11 -15.83 -4.96
N ASP A 322 13.72 -17.01 -4.92
CA ASP A 322 13.66 -17.92 -3.79
C ASP A 322 15.00 -18.06 -3.06
N ASN A 323 14.95 -18.01 -1.74
CA ASN A 323 16.07 -18.32 -0.85
C ASN A 323 15.85 -19.72 -0.28
N TRP A 324 16.77 -20.62 -0.56
CA TRP A 324 16.71 -21.98 -0.02
C TRP A 324 17.22 -22.01 1.43
N TRP A 325 16.66 -22.98 2.16
CA TRP A 325 16.99 -23.41 3.52
C TRP A 325 18.48 -23.22 3.87
N SER A 326 18.77 -22.64 5.02
CA SER A 326 20.11 -22.69 5.65
C SER A 326 21.29 -22.26 4.76
N ASP A 327 21.17 -21.13 4.07
CA ASP A 327 22.22 -20.60 3.17
C ASP A 327 22.69 -21.61 2.10
N THR A 328 21.80 -22.53 1.69
CA THR A 328 22.14 -23.57 0.69
C THR A 328 22.03 -23.10 -0.75
N GLY A 329 21.57 -21.87 -0.98
CA GLY A 329 21.46 -21.27 -2.31
C GLY A 329 20.10 -20.64 -2.54
N GLY A 330 19.68 -20.62 -3.80
CA GLY A 330 18.45 -19.97 -4.23
C GLY A 330 18.35 -19.85 -5.74
N ALA A 331 17.33 -19.11 -6.17
CA ALA A 331 17.03 -18.84 -7.57
C ALA A 331 16.61 -17.37 -7.74
N VAL A 332 16.95 -16.82 -8.91
CA VAL A 332 16.52 -15.50 -9.37
C VAL A 332 16.05 -15.64 -10.80
N ASP A 333 14.76 -15.39 -11.01
CA ASP A 333 14.07 -15.46 -12.30
C ASP A 333 14.14 -16.84 -12.96
N GLU A 334 14.07 -17.91 -12.17
CA GLU A 334 14.11 -19.31 -12.64
C GLU A 334 12.83 -20.08 -12.25
N PRO A 335 11.64 -19.68 -12.73
CA PRO A 335 10.36 -20.25 -12.31
C PRO A 335 10.24 -21.76 -12.56
N ASP A 336 10.99 -22.29 -13.53
CA ASP A 336 11.01 -23.72 -13.87
C ASP A 336 11.64 -24.59 -12.77
N VAL A 337 12.35 -23.99 -11.81
CA VAL A 337 13.06 -24.73 -10.75
C VAL A 337 12.15 -25.66 -9.96
N TYR A 338 10.86 -25.33 -9.80
CA TYR A 338 9.94 -26.13 -8.99
C TYR A 338 9.36 -27.32 -9.74
N ALA A 339 8.59 -27.07 -10.82
CA ALA A 339 7.95 -28.13 -11.59
C ALA A 339 8.97 -28.98 -12.35
N TYR A 340 9.97 -28.33 -12.96
CA TYR A 340 10.83 -28.95 -13.96
C TYR A 340 12.25 -29.19 -13.43
N GLY A 341 12.71 -28.39 -12.46
CA GLY A 341 13.95 -28.65 -11.72
C GLY A 341 13.77 -29.71 -10.64
N TRP A 342 12.91 -29.45 -9.65
CA TRP A 342 12.67 -30.34 -8.50
C TRP A 342 11.67 -31.46 -8.81
N GLY A 343 10.92 -31.37 -9.91
CA GLY A 343 9.89 -32.35 -10.27
C GLY A 343 8.61 -32.24 -9.43
N LYS A 344 8.32 -31.06 -8.85
CA LYS A 344 7.10 -30.86 -8.06
C LYS A 344 5.86 -30.93 -8.96
N ASN A 345 4.90 -31.76 -8.58
CA ASN A 345 3.58 -31.79 -9.24
C ASN A 345 2.67 -30.71 -8.62
N MET A 346 2.75 -29.48 -9.12
CA MET A 346 2.10 -28.31 -8.53
C MET A 346 0.63 -28.15 -8.99
N SER A 347 -0.22 -27.69 -8.08
CA SER A 347 -1.64 -27.44 -8.31
C SER A 347 -1.95 -26.04 -8.83
N ALA A 348 -1.72 -25.03 -8.01
CA ALA A 348 -1.89 -23.62 -8.35
C ALA A 348 -0.91 -22.78 -7.53
N ILE A 349 -0.62 -21.60 -8.04
CA ILE A 349 0.19 -20.59 -7.37
C ILE A 349 -0.65 -19.32 -7.30
N TYR A 350 -0.73 -18.75 -6.11
CA TYR A 350 -1.33 -17.43 -5.94
C TYR A 350 -0.39 -16.50 -5.18
N GLN A 351 -0.51 -15.22 -5.48
CA GLN A 351 0.16 -14.15 -4.77
C GLN A 351 -0.79 -13.47 -3.80
N TRP A 352 -0.26 -12.95 -2.69
CA TRP A 352 -1.05 -12.26 -1.67
C TRP A 352 -0.92 -10.74 -1.81
N ARG A 353 -2.07 -10.05 -1.84
CA ARG A 353 -2.12 -8.58 -1.83
C ARG A 353 -2.48 -8.06 -0.43
N GLY A 354 -1.94 -6.89 -0.09
CA GLY A 354 -2.03 -6.22 1.22
C GLY A 354 -3.41 -6.15 1.87
N ASP A 355 -4.46 -6.01 1.05
CA ASP A 355 -5.86 -5.92 1.49
C ASP A 355 -6.49 -7.28 1.84
N GLY A 356 -5.74 -8.37 1.69
CA GLY A 356 -6.21 -9.73 1.90
C GLY A 356 -6.82 -10.37 0.65
N THR A 357 -6.72 -9.76 -0.52
CA THR A 357 -7.08 -10.45 -1.76
C THR A 357 -5.91 -11.31 -2.27
N ILE A 358 -6.19 -12.19 -3.23
CA ILE A 358 -5.18 -13.03 -3.89
C ILE A 358 -5.22 -12.83 -5.40
N LEU A 359 -4.06 -13.00 -6.04
CA LEU A 359 -3.86 -12.91 -7.48
C LEU A 359 -3.36 -14.26 -7.99
N ASP A 360 -3.88 -14.75 -9.12
CA ASP A 360 -3.36 -15.99 -9.73
C ASP A 360 -2.01 -15.71 -10.40
N ASP A 361 -1.03 -16.59 -10.16
CA ASP A 361 0.26 -16.54 -10.86
C ASP A 361 0.70 -17.95 -11.33
N THR A 362 -0.25 -18.86 -11.48
CA THR A 362 0.01 -20.26 -11.84
C THR A 362 0.72 -20.36 -13.19
N ALA A 363 0.37 -19.46 -14.12
CA ALA A 363 0.88 -19.48 -15.49
C ALA A 363 2.39 -19.19 -15.62
N ARG A 364 3.02 -18.60 -14.59
CA ARG A 364 4.46 -18.35 -14.56
C ARG A 364 5.27 -19.62 -14.30
N TYR A 365 4.74 -20.54 -13.48
CA TYR A 365 5.49 -21.67 -12.92
C TYR A 365 5.15 -23.05 -13.51
N ILE A 366 4.07 -23.14 -14.29
CA ILE A 366 3.65 -24.38 -14.93
C ILE A 366 3.43 -24.06 -16.41
N HIS A 367 4.08 -24.75 -17.34
CA HIS A 367 3.94 -24.48 -18.77
C HIS A 367 2.53 -24.76 -19.31
N PRO A 368 2.09 -24.08 -20.40
CA PRO A 368 0.75 -24.26 -20.98
C PRO A 368 0.34 -25.71 -21.24
N GLU A 369 1.26 -26.60 -21.64
CA GLU A 369 0.99 -28.02 -21.90
C GLU A 369 0.66 -28.86 -20.65
N ASP A 370 1.10 -28.38 -19.49
CA ASP A 370 0.93 -28.98 -18.15
C ASP A 370 -0.12 -28.26 -17.31
N ARG A 371 -0.81 -27.27 -17.89
CA ARG A 371 -1.96 -26.59 -17.28
C ARG A 371 -3.28 -27.06 -17.88
N ILE A 372 -4.35 -26.85 -17.13
CA ILE A 372 -5.74 -26.96 -17.56
C ILE A 372 -6.50 -25.71 -17.14
N ALA A 373 -7.39 -25.24 -18.01
CA ALA A 373 -8.29 -24.14 -17.70
C ALA A 373 -9.61 -24.68 -17.13
N VAL A 374 -9.95 -24.30 -15.90
CA VAL A 374 -11.21 -24.66 -15.26
C VAL A 374 -12.04 -23.42 -14.98
N SER A 375 -13.23 -23.34 -15.58
CA SER A 375 -14.14 -22.20 -15.44
C SER A 375 -15.47 -22.60 -14.85
N PHE A 376 -16.11 -21.66 -14.16
CA PHE A 376 -17.42 -21.81 -13.54
C PHE A 376 -18.35 -20.75 -14.09
N ILE A 377 -19.59 -21.13 -14.40
CA ILE A 377 -20.69 -20.20 -14.65
C ILE A 377 -21.74 -20.48 -13.59
N VAL A 378 -21.96 -19.54 -12.69
CA VAL A 378 -22.93 -19.63 -11.61
C VAL A 378 -24.15 -18.79 -11.94
N LYS A 379 -25.31 -19.44 -11.99
CA LYS A 379 -26.61 -18.83 -12.29
C LYS A 379 -27.65 -19.19 -11.25
N ASP A 380 -28.67 -18.36 -11.12
CA ASP A 380 -29.83 -18.62 -10.27
C ASP A 380 -30.95 -19.38 -11.00
N SER A 381 -32.09 -19.59 -10.32
CA SER A 381 -33.23 -20.32 -10.90
C SER A 381 -33.90 -19.61 -12.09
N PHE A 382 -33.60 -18.32 -12.31
CA PHE A 382 -34.06 -17.52 -13.44
C PHE A 382 -33.01 -17.40 -14.55
N LEU A 383 -31.91 -18.15 -14.45
CA LEU A 383 -30.75 -18.14 -15.35
C LEU A 383 -30.00 -16.80 -15.38
N GLN A 384 -30.21 -15.95 -14.37
CA GLN A 384 -29.45 -14.72 -14.16
C GLN A 384 -28.08 -15.06 -13.56
N PRO A 385 -27.01 -14.35 -13.96
CA PRO A 385 -25.72 -14.42 -13.31
C PRO A 385 -25.78 -14.25 -11.77
N VAL A 386 -24.85 -14.90 -11.08
CA VAL A 386 -24.66 -14.74 -9.63
C VAL A 386 -23.22 -14.32 -9.37
N ASP A 387 -23.02 -13.04 -9.10
CA ASP A 387 -21.73 -12.49 -8.68
C ASP A 387 -21.46 -12.76 -7.19
N GLY A 388 -20.17 -12.85 -6.84
CA GLY A 388 -19.71 -13.05 -5.47
C GLY A 388 -19.89 -14.47 -4.93
N ALA A 389 -20.23 -15.44 -5.79
CA ALA A 389 -20.14 -16.86 -5.42
C ALA A 389 -18.67 -17.26 -5.30
N ARG A 390 -18.29 -17.78 -4.13
CA ARG A 390 -16.92 -18.22 -3.85
C ARG A 390 -16.70 -19.63 -4.40
N VAL A 391 -15.63 -19.83 -5.16
CA VAL A 391 -15.17 -21.14 -5.62
C VAL A 391 -13.81 -21.44 -4.98
N ILE A 392 -13.76 -22.46 -4.13
CA ILE A 392 -12.56 -22.93 -3.46
C ILE A 392 -12.05 -24.16 -4.21
N VAL A 393 -10.77 -24.14 -4.59
CA VAL A 393 -10.08 -25.26 -5.23
C VAL A 393 -9.35 -26.06 -4.17
N LEU A 394 -9.63 -27.36 -4.12
CA LEU A 394 -9.10 -28.30 -3.17
C LEU A 394 -8.32 -29.40 -3.90
N VAL A 395 -7.16 -29.76 -3.35
CA VAL A 395 -6.30 -30.83 -3.84
C VAL A 395 -5.95 -31.77 -2.69
N LYS A 396 -5.52 -32.99 -3.01
CA LYS A 396 -4.94 -33.90 -2.02
C LYS A 396 -3.46 -33.54 -1.85
N GLY A 397 -3.11 -32.97 -0.70
CA GLY A 397 -1.76 -32.52 -0.40
C GLY A 397 -1.32 -32.85 1.03
N PRO A 398 -0.05 -32.61 1.36
CA PRO A 398 0.45 -32.69 2.73
C PRO A 398 -0.27 -31.65 3.59
N LYS A 399 -0.60 -32.03 4.82
CA LYS A 399 -1.19 -31.14 5.81
C LYS A 399 -0.53 -31.37 7.15
N ASP A 400 0.13 -30.32 7.66
CA ASP A 400 0.58 -30.28 9.03
C ASP A 400 -0.64 -30.26 9.98
N ILE A 401 -0.70 -31.24 10.87
CA ILE A 401 -1.72 -31.38 11.91
C ILE A 401 -1.14 -31.17 13.31
N THR A 402 0.13 -30.79 13.43
CA THR A 402 0.84 -30.55 14.71
C THR A 402 0.05 -29.59 15.60
N TRP A 403 -0.44 -28.47 15.05
CA TRP A 403 -1.26 -27.53 15.82
C TRP A 403 -2.55 -28.17 16.36
N TYR A 404 -3.28 -28.92 15.53
CA TYR A 404 -4.52 -29.60 15.96
C TYR A 404 -4.23 -30.70 16.99
N LYS A 405 -3.12 -31.42 16.80
CA LYS A 405 -2.62 -32.43 17.71
C LYS A 405 -2.31 -31.80 19.07
N ASN A 406 -1.56 -30.71 19.11
CA ASN A 406 -1.22 -30.00 20.34
C ASN A 406 -2.46 -29.38 21.02
N TYR A 407 -3.32 -28.70 20.27
CA TYR A 407 -4.57 -28.13 20.81
C TYR A 407 -5.48 -29.19 21.45
N PHE A 408 -5.66 -30.33 20.78
CA PHE A 408 -6.47 -31.42 21.31
C PHE A 408 -5.81 -32.08 22.52
N TRP A 409 -4.48 -32.20 22.50
CA TRP A 409 -3.71 -32.69 23.63
C TRP A 409 -3.84 -31.79 24.86
N GLU A 410 -3.68 -30.48 24.71
CA GLU A 410 -3.86 -29.50 25.80
C GLU A 410 -5.25 -29.57 26.43
N LYS A 411 -6.29 -29.76 25.62
CA LYS A 411 -7.66 -29.94 26.12
C LYS A 411 -7.82 -31.23 26.93
N ILE A 412 -7.21 -32.32 26.46
CA ILE A 412 -7.22 -33.62 27.14
C ILE A 412 -6.41 -33.56 28.44
N GLN A 413 -5.21 -32.97 28.39
CA GLN A 413 -4.33 -32.78 29.53
C GLN A 413 -4.97 -31.85 30.57
N GLY A 414 -5.53 -30.72 30.14
CA GLY A 414 -6.27 -29.81 31.03
C GLY A 414 -7.51 -30.44 31.66
N PHE A 415 -8.15 -31.42 31.02
CA PHE A 415 -9.22 -32.21 31.64
C PHE A 415 -8.67 -33.23 32.64
N TRP A 416 -7.58 -33.90 32.31
CA TRP A 416 -6.89 -34.83 33.20
C TRP A 416 -6.38 -34.14 34.47
N ASP A 417 -5.76 -32.97 34.35
CA ASP A 417 -5.21 -32.22 35.47
C ASP A 417 -6.29 -31.79 36.47
N LYS A 418 -7.48 -31.44 35.97
CA LYS A 418 -8.66 -31.09 36.77
C LYS A 418 -9.37 -32.28 37.43
N LEU A 419 -9.00 -33.52 37.10
CA LEU A 419 -9.61 -34.71 37.68
C LEU A 419 -9.15 -34.89 39.15
N PRO A 420 -10.06 -35.12 40.11
CA PRO A 420 -9.71 -35.40 41.51
C PRO A 420 -8.74 -36.58 41.68
N GLU A 421 -7.77 -36.47 42.61
CA GLU A 421 -6.70 -37.49 42.80
C GLU A 421 -7.22 -38.89 43.14
N PHE A 422 -8.36 -39.02 43.80
CA PHE A 422 -8.96 -40.34 44.08
C PHE A 422 -9.49 -41.06 42.82
N LEU A 423 -9.71 -40.33 41.72
CA LEU A 423 -10.10 -40.88 40.42
C LEU A 423 -8.88 -41.21 39.53
N LYS A 424 -7.73 -40.55 39.77
CA LYS A 424 -6.44 -40.84 39.13
C LYS A 424 -5.75 -42.08 39.72
N GLY A 425 -6.51 -43.16 39.89
CA GLY A 425 -5.97 -44.45 40.33
C GLY A 425 -5.07 -45.10 39.28
N LYS A 426 -4.29 -46.11 39.69
CA LYS A 426 -3.28 -46.80 38.84
C LYS A 426 -3.79 -47.21 37.45
N LEU A 427 -5.03 -47.69 37.35
CA LEU A 427 -5.62 -48.12 36.09
C LEU A 427 -5.91 -46.94 35.14
N LEU A 428 -6.45 -45.84 35.68
CA LEU A 428 -6.78 -44.66 34.90
C LEU A 428 -5.50 -43.97 34.39
N SER A 429 -4.49 -43.85 35.26
CA SER A 429 -3.19 -43.27 34.89
C SER A 429 -2.47 -44.15 33.85
N PHE A 430 -2.53 -45.48 33.99
CA PHE A 430 -2.01 -46.39 32.97
C PHE A 430 -2.71 -46.24 31.62
N LEU A 431 -4.04 -46.05 31.61
CA LEU A 431 -4.80 -45.82 30.38
C LEU A 431 -4.48 -44.46 29.75
N PHE A 432 -4.29 -43.43 30.56
CA PHE A 432 -3.90 -42.09 30.11
C PHE A 432 -2.49 -42.07 29.50
N GLU A 433 -1.50 -42.71 30.14
CA GLU A 433 -0.15 -42.85 29.58
C GLU A 433 -0.15 -43.69 28.29
N ARG A 434 -0.96 -44.75 28.21
CA ARG A 434 -1.14 -45.49 26.95
C ARG A 434 -1.81 -44.68 25.85
N PHE A 435 -2.70 -43.78 26.22
CA PHE A 435 -3.33 -42.86 25.28
C PHE A 435 -2.31 -41.82 24.80
N LYS A 436 -1.50 -41.26 25.71
CA LYS A 436 -0.36 -40.38 25.41
C LYS A 436 0.60 -41.02 24.41
N ASP A 437 1.10 -42.22 24.73
CA ASP A 437 1.99 -42.99 23.86
C ASP A 437 1.42 -43.25 22.45
N ARG A 438 0.08 -43.36 22.34
CA ARG A 438 -0.59 -43.53 21.04
C ARG A 438 -0.80 -42.21 20.33
N PHE A 439 -1.06 -41.15 21.08
CA PHE A 439 -1.27 -39.81 20.58
C PHE A 439 0.03 -39.21 20.03
N ASP A 440 1.14 -39.40 20.75
CA ASP A 440 2.49 -38.98 20.33
C ASP A 440 2.93 -39.66 19.02
N LYS A 441 2.41 -40.87 18.75
CA LYS A 441 2.66 -41.64 17.51
C LYS A 441 1.80 -41.20 16.32
N ILE A 442 0.85 -40.30 16.49
CA ILE A 442 0.11 -39.71 15.36
C ILE A 442 1.12 -38.90 14.54
N PRO A 443 1.27 -39.13 13.23
CA PRO A 443 2.18 -38.35 12.40
C PRO A 443 1.83 -36.86 12.45
N ASP A 444 2.85 -36.01 12.46
CA ASP A 444 2.67 -34.56 12.48
C ASP A 444 2.14 -34.03 11.13
N GLY A 445 2.36 -34.77 10.04
CA GLY A 445 1.75 -34.51 8.72
C GLY A 445 0.87 -35.66 8.22
N ILE A 446 -0.31 -35.35 7.68
CA ILE A 446 -1.18 -36.30 6.97
C ILE A 446 -1.44 -35.83 5.54
N ASN A 447 -1.56 -36.77 4.60
CA ASN A 447 -2.06 -36.45 3.25
C ASN A 447 -3.59 -36.34 3.28
N GLY A 448 -4.09 -35.11 3.13
CA GLY A 448 -5.51 -34.77 3.27
C GLY A 448 -6.00 -33.82 2.18
N ILE A 449 -7.28 -33.47 2.22
CA ILE A 449 -7.83 -32.42 1.37
C ILE A 449 -7.34 -31.08 1.92
N THR A 450 -6.56 -30.36 1.10
CA THR A 450 -6.06 -29.02 1.38
C THR A 450 -6.55 -28.03 0.34
N ILE A 451 -6.47 -26.74 0.65
CA ILE A 451 -6.85 -25.65 -0.25
C ILE A 451 -5.60 -25.23 -1.00
N THR A 452 -5.74 -25.09 -2.31
CA THR A 452 -4.66 -24.60 -3.17
C THR A 452 -4.90 -23.16 -3.59
N THR A 453 -6.11 -22.81 -4.00
CA THR A 453 -6.49 -21.43 -4.38
C THR A 453 -8.00 -21.24 -4.27
N TRP A 454 -8.48 -20.00 -4.38
CA TRP A 454 -9.90 -19.68 -4.46
C TRP A 454 -10.13 -18.41 -5.27
N ASN A 455 -11.34 -18.23 -5.76
CA ASN A 455 -11.75 -17.00 -6.44
C ASN A 455 -13.26 -16.79 -6.28
N TYR A 456 -13.76 -15.65 -6.73
CA TYR A 456 -15.17 -15.28 -6.67
C TYR A 456 -15.68 -15.02 -8.08
N THR A 457 -16.98 -15.23 -8.29
CA THR A 457 -17.62 -14.91 -9.56
C THR A 457 -17.77 -13.41 -9.76
N ASN A 458 -17.48 -12.95 -10.98
CA ASN A 458 -17.70 -11.58 -11.43
C ASN A 458 -19.19 -11.32 -11.76
N LEU A 459 -19.49 -10.15 -12.35
CA LEU A 459 -20.84 -9.72 -12.74
C LEU A 459 -21.54 -10.68 -13.71
N GLU A 460 -20.81 -11.37 -14.58
CA GLU A 460 -21.37 -12.40 -15.48
C GLU A 460 -21.53 -13.76 -14.80
N GLY A 461 -21.29 -13.85 -13.49
CA GLY A 461 -21.35 -15.08 -12.71
C GLY A 461 -20.22 -16.04 -13.05
N ARG A 462 -19.09 -15.53 -13.57
CA ARG A 462 -17.95 -16.32 -14.04
C ARG A 462 -16.75 -16.20 -13.12
N CYS A 463 -16.05 -17.31 -12.93
CA CYS A 463 -14.69 -17.32 -12.40
C CYS A 463 -13.89 -18.44 -13.09
N SER A 464 -12.57 -18.28 -13.17
CA SER A 464 -11.68 -19.25 -13.80
C SER A 464 -10.39 -19.45 -13.01
N PHE A 465 -9.77 -20.60 -13.25
CA PHE A 465 -8.50 -21.01 -12.66
C PHE A 465 -7.64 -21.68 -13.73
N GLU A 466 -6.34 -21.36 -13.72
CA GLU A 466 -5.31 -22.16 -14.37
C GLU A 466 -4.78 -23.14 -13.32
N LEU A 467 -4.83 -24.44 -13.61
CA LEU A 467 -4.47 -25.49 -12.65
C LEU A 467 -3.50 -26.49 -13.26
N GLY A 468 -2.63 -27.10 -12.46
CA GLY A 468 -1.76 -28.18 -12.88
C GLY A 468 -2.54 -29.41 -13.34
N LYS A 469 -2.15 -29.97 -14.48
CA LYS A 469 -2.89 -31.02 -15.19
C LYS A 469 -2.88 -32.39 -14.53
N ASN A 470 -1.87 -32.69 -13.71
CA ASN A 470 -1.59 -34.04 -13.20
C ASN A 470 -2.16 -34.32 -11.79
N LEU A 471 -3.22 -33.62 -11.40
CA LEU A 471 -3.84 -33.71 -10.07
C LEU A 471 -5.36 -33.92 -10.15
N GLU A 472 -5.92 -34.51 -9.09
CA GLU A 472 -7.38 -34.58 -8.90
C GLU A 472 -7.84 -33.39 -8.06
N TYR A 473 -8.86 -32.68 -8.56
CA TYR A 473 -9.41 -31.49 -7.89
C TYR A 473 -10.81 -31.73 -7.35
N LEU A 474 -11.09 -31.11 -6.21
CA LEU A 474 -12.43 -30.93 -5.66
C LEU A 474 -12.70 -29.43 -5.59
N PHE A 475 -13.89 -29.01 -6.01
CA PHE A 475 -14.32 -27.62 -6.02
C PHE A 475 -15.49 -27.47 -5.08
N LEU A 476 -15.36 -26.57 -4.10
CA LEU A 476 -16.44 -26.17 -3.20
C LEU A 476 -16.94 -24.80 -3.63
N ILE A 477 -18.17 -24.76 -4.14
CA ILE A 477 -18.83 -23.53 -4.61
C ILE A 477 -19.85 -23.11 -3.54
N GLN A 478 -19.73 -21.87 -3.05
CA GLN A 478 -20.51 -21.35 -1.94
C GLN A 478 -21.10 -19.97 -2.26
N GLN A 479 -22.34 -19.74 -1.84
CA GLN A 479 -23.00 -18.44 -1.99
C GLN A 479 -23.90 -18.15 -0.79
N GLY A 480 -23.88 -16.88 -0.34
CA GLY A 480 -24.71 -16.35 0.76
C GLY A 480 -24.18 -16.68 2.16
N ASN A 481 -24.01 -15.67 3.02
CA ASN A 481 -23.50 -15.79 4.39
C ASN A 481 -22.12 -16.47 4.50
N LEU A 482 -21.14 -15.97 3.73
CA LEU A 482 -19.77 -16.47 3.70
C LEU A 482 -19.01 -16.09 4.99
N LYS A 483 -19.20 -16.86 6.07
CA LYS A 483 -18.54 -16.63 7.37
C LYS A 483 -17.15 -17.24 7.45
N LYS A 484 -17.07 -18.56 7.60
CA LYS A 484 -15.82 -19.34 7.62
C LYS A 484 -15.83 -20.38 6.49
N PRO A 485 -14.67 -20.84 6.02
CA PRO A 485 -14.58 -21.74 4.89
C PRO A 485 -15.35 -23.06 5.01
N TRP A 486 -15.25 -23.68 6.19
CA TRP A 486 -15.89 -24.96 6.46
C TRP A 486 -17.33 -24.79 6.97
N GLN A 487 -17.77 -23.55 7.17
CA GLN A 487 -19.16 -23.27 7.52
C GLN A 487 -20.01 -23.28 6.26
N LEU A 488 -21.16 -23.95 6.34
CA LEU A 488 -22.12 -23.99 5.24
C LEU A 488 -22.63 -22.58 4.97
N ALA A 489 -22.48 -22.15 3.73
CA ALA A 489 -23.14 -20.99 3.17
C ALA A 489 -24.63 -21.29 2.93
N ARG A 490 -25.41 -20.29 2.51
CA ARG A 490 -26.83 -20.49 2.14
C ARG A 490 -26.98 -21.52 1.02
N HIS A 491 -26.08 -21.46 0.03
CA HIS A 491 -25.97 -22.44 -1.04
C HIS A 491 -24.56 -23.02 -1.06
N ASN A 492 -24.46 -24.35 -1.16
CA ASN A 492 -23.20 -25.06 -1.29
C ASN A 492 -23.35 -26.13 -2.38
N THR A 493 -22.40 -26.22 -3.28
CA THR A 493 -22.32 -27.35 -4.22
C THR A 493 -20.87 -27.78 -4.38
N VAL A 494 -20.68 -29.05 -4.75
CA VAL A 494 -19.36 -29.64 -4.92
C VAL A 494 -19.23 -30.20 -6.32
N ARG A 495 -18.08 -29.98 -6.95
CA ARG A 495 -17.68 -30.61 -8.22
C ARG A 495 -16.33 -31.27 -8.04
N SER A 496 -16.05 -32.29 -8.84
CA SER A 496 -14.73 -32.90 -8.89
C SER A 496 -14.26 -32.97 -10.33
N LEU A 497 -12.95 -32.96 -10.50
CA LEU A 497 -12.29 -33.15 -11.77
C LEU A 497 -11.16 -34.15 -11.59
N LYS A 498 -11.25 -35.25 -12.33
CA LYS A 498 -10.24 -36.32 -12.39
C LYS A 498 -9.56 -36.40 -13.75
N THR A 499 -9.85 -35.46 -14.63
CA THR A 499 -9.49 -35.49 -16.05
C THR A 499 -8.52 -34.36 -16.38
N GLN A 500 -7.53 -34.66 -17.23
CA GLN A 500 -6.41 -33.80 -17.60
C GLN A 500 -6.73 -32.78 -18.71
N THR A 501 -7.98 -32.31 -18.80
CA THR A 501 -8.43 -31.42 -19.88
C THR A 501 -9.26 -30.28 -19.32
N ASP A 502 -9.28 -29.17 -20.05
CA ASP A 502 -10.10 -28.00 -19.75
C ASP A 502 -11.56 -28.34 -19.46
N LYS A 503 -12.16 -27.58 -18.54
CA LYS A 503 -13.53 -27.84 -18.08
C LYS A 503 -14.29 -26.58 -17.72
N GLU A 504 -15.47 -26.42 -18.32
CA GLU A 504 -16.47 -25.45 -17.86
C GLU A 504 -17.57 -26.15 -17.03
N PHE A 505 -17.78 -25.71 -15.79
CA PHE A 505 -18.85 -26.14 -14.92
C PHE A 505 -20.00 -25.13 -14.90
N LYS A 506 -21.19 -25.57 -15.32
CA LYS A 506 -22.43 -24.78 -15.20
C LYS A 506 -23.11 -25.12 -13.89
N ILE A 507 -23.23 -24.14 -13.01
CA ILE A 507 -23.80 -24.27 -11.67
C ILE A 507 -25.13 -23.52 -11.63
N LEU A 508 -26.20 -24.23 -11.29
CA LEU A 508 -27.51 -23.65 -11.05
C LEU A 508 -27.79 -23.65 -9.54
N LEU A 509 -27.90 -22.48 -8.94
CA LEU A 509 -28.30 -22.31 -7.55
C LEU A 509 -29.83 -22.22 -7.49
N LEU A 510 -30.44 -22.97 -6.57
CA LEU A 510 -31.88 -22.90 -6.27
C LEU A 510 -32.23 -21.63 -5.48
N ASP A 511 -31.84 -20.48 -6.02
CA ASP A 511 -32.17 -19.17 -5.48
C ASP A 511 -33.24 -18.51 -6.36
N VAL A 512 -34.27 -17.98 -5.71
CA VAL A 512 -35.42 -17.28 -6.32
C VAL A 512 -35.63 -15.89 -5.72
N SER A 513 -34.69 -15.42 -4.89
CA SER A 513 -34.81 -14.15 -4.18
C SER A 513 -34.72 -12.91 -5.08
N HIS A 514 -34.11 -13.04 -6.26
CA HIS A 514 -33.88 -11.93 -7.21
C HIS A 514 -34.64 -12.19 -8.52
N LYS A 515 -35.95 -12.00 -8.49
CA LYS A 515 -36.78 -12.20 -9.69
C LYS A 515 -36.52 -11.07 -10.70
N PRO A 516 -36.18 -11.38 -11.96
CA PRO A 516 -35.96 -10.35 -12.98
C PRO A 516 -37.27 -9.62 -13.30
N GLN A 517 -37.17 -8.31 -13.47
CA GLN A 517 -38.29 -7.50 -13.92
C GLN A 517 -38.53 -7.69 -15.42
N GLN A 518 -39.79 -7.74 -15.85
CA GLN A 518 -40.14 -7.93 -17.25
C GLN A 518 -40.00 -6.62 -18.04
N THR A 519 -39.19 -6.63 -19.09
CA THR A 519 -38.95 -5.46 -19.96
C THR A 519 -39.36 -5.74 -21.40
N ILE A 520 -39.69 -4.68 -22.15
CA ILE A 520 -39.85 -4.68 -23.60
C ILE A 520 -38.85 -3.67 -24.14
N GLN A 521 -37.87 -4.11 -24.92
CA GLN A 521 -36.86 -3.23 -25.52
C GLN A 521 -37.35 -2.68 -26.86
N ARG A 522 -37.10 -1.39 -27.11
CA ARG A 522 -37.40 -0.67 -28.36
C ARG A 522 -36.28 0.30 -28.72
N ASP A 523 -36.28 0.77 -29.97
CA ASP A 523 -35.47 1.92 -30.38
C ASP A 523 -36.14 3.22 -29.90
N MET A 524 -35.32 4.23 -29.64
CA MET A 524 -35.84 5.56 -29.27
C MET A 524 -36.72 6.16 -30.37
N PRO A 525 -37.90 6.72 -30.02
CA PRO A 525 -38.75 7.39 -30.98
C PRO A 525 -38.10 8.70 -31.43
N SER A 526 -37.81 8.82 -32.72
CA SER A 526 -37.14 10.00 -33.29
C SER A 526 -37.97 11.28 -33.12
N GLY A 527 -37.29 12.38 -32.76
CA GLY A 527 -37.86 13.71 -32.63
C GLY A 527 -36.76 14.76 -32.53
N ASP A 528 -37.14 15.98 -32.13
CA ASP A 528 -36.25 17.17 -32.18
C ASP A 528 -35.32 17.31 -30.97
N CYS A 529 -35.44 16.44 -29.96
CA CYS A 529 -34.55 16.44 -28.80
C CYS A 529 -33.40 15.46 -29.04
N GLN A 530 -32.15 15.88 -28.84
CA GLN A 530 -30.97 15.05 -29.00
C GLN A 530 -30.30 14.85 -27.63
N PHE A 531 -30.17 13.61 -27.19
CA PHE A 531 -29.38 13.24 -26.01
C PHE A 531 -28.00 12.76 -26.47
N SER A 532 -26.93 13.26 -25.87
CA SER A 532 -25.58 12.68 -25.98
C SER A 532 -25.15 12.16 -24.63
N LEU A 533 -24.92 10.85 -24.54
CA LEU A 533 -24.47 10.18 -23.31
C LEU A 533 -23.10 9.55 -23.56
N SER A 534 -22.15 9.85 -22.67
CA SER A 534 -20.90 9.11 -22.52
C SER A 534 -20.77 8.60 -21.10
N PHE A 535 -20.33 7.37 -20.91
CA PHE A 535 -19.98 6.88 -19.57
C PHE A 535 -18.90 5.81 -19.62
N THR A 536 -18.20 5.67 -18.50
CA THR A 536 -17.32 4.54 -18.17
C THR A 536 -17.71 4.00 -16.81
N SER A 537 -17.60 2.70 -16.60
CA SER A 537 -17.86 2.05 -15.32
C SER A 537 -16.68 1.22 -14.85
N THR A 538 -16.38 1.34 -13.57
CA THR A 538 -15.54 0.40 -12.82
C THR A 538 -16.40 -0.32 -11.80
N ALA A 539 -15.93 -1.44 -11.29
CA ALA A 539 -16.69 -2.22 -10.32
C ALA A 539 -15.77 -2.74 -9.23
N TYR A 540 -16.32 -2.92 -8.05
CA TYR A 540 -15.60 -3.53 -6.95
C TYR A 540 -16.49 -4.44 -6.10
N GLN A 541 -15.87 -5.45 -5.51
CA GLN A 541 -16.51 -6.44 -4.68
C GLN A 541 -15.70 -6.66 -3.40
N SER A 542 -16.37 -6.50 -2.26
CA SER A 542 -15.79 -6.84 -0.96
C SER A 542 -15.65 -8.36 -0.83
N GLN A 543 -14.41 -8.83 -0.77
CA GLN A 543 -14.09 -10.25 -0.70
C GLN A 543 -13.39 -10.57 0.60
N LYS A 544 -13.97 -11.55 1.31
CA LYS A 544 -13.43 -12.02 2.57
C LYS A 544 -12.29 -13.00 2.35
N ASN A 545 -11.09 -12.66 2.83
CA ASN A 545 -9.95 -13.56 2.88
C ASN A 545 -10.25 -14.80 3.73
N PHE A 546 -9.79 -15.94 3.23
CA PHE A 546 -9.99 -17.24 3.84
C PHE A 546 -9.16 -17.47 5.12
N ASN A 547 -7.90 -16.99 5.15
CA ASN A 547 -6.91 -17.29 6.18
C ASN A 547 -7.00 -16.35 7.38
N ASN A 548 -7.17 -15.04 7.14
CA ASN A 548 -7.06 -14.03 8.19
C ASN A 548 -8.38 -13.28 8.47
N ASP A 549 -9.50 -13.68 7.86
CA ASP A 549 -10.82 -13.03 7.98
C ASP A 549 -10.88 -11.56 7.52
N GLY A 550 -9.80 -11.00 6.95
CA GLY A 550 -9.78 -9.65 6.38
C GLY A 550 -10.72 -9.51 5.18
N ILE A 551 -11.24 -8.31 4.94
CA ILE A 551 -12.12 -8.04 3.79
C ILE A 551 -11.36 -7.08 2.88
N GLY A 552 -10.92 -7.59 1.72
CA GLY A 552 -10.27 -6.80 0.69
C GLY A 552 -11.25 -6.41 -0.43
N SER A 553 -10.78 -5.59 -1.36
CA SER A 553 -11.59 -5.06 -2.46
C SER A 553 -11.06 -5.57 -3.79
N GLN A 554 -11.74 -6.52 -4.42
CA GLN A 554 -11.42 -6.92 -5.79
C GLN A 554 -12.13 -6.02 -6.78
N GLU A 555 -11.48 -5.77 -7.91
CA GLU A 555 -12.00 -4.93 -8.99
C GLU A 555 -12.31 -5.80 -10.22
N PRO A 556 -13.46 -6.50 -10.23
CA PRO A 556 -13.87 -7.23 -11.41
C PRO A 556 -14.21 -6.26 -12.53
N VAL A 557 -14.14 -6.76 -13.76
CA VAL A 557 -14.77 -6.09 -14.90
C VAL A 557 -16.27 -5.95 -14.60
N GLY A 558 -16.83 -4.77 -14.88
CA GLY A 558 -18.24 -4.53 -14.60
C GLY A 558 -18.99 -3.69 -15.61
N SER A 559 -19.97 -4.30 -16.24
CA SER A 559 -20.97 -3.66 -17.08
C SER A 559 -22.13 -3.12 -16.26
N ILE A 560 -22.71 -2.02 -16.72
CA ILE A 560 -23.96 -1.47 -16.19
C ILE A 560 -25.06 -1.48 -17.24
N GLU A 561 -26.29 -1.70 -16.80
CA GLU A 561 -27.46 -1.54 -17.67
C GLU A 561 -27.83 -0.06 -17.78
N CYS A 562 -27.93 0.45 -19.01
CA CYS A 562 -28.35 1.81 -19.32
C CYS A 562 -29.56 1.80 -20.26
N PHE A 563 -30.62 2.55 -19.97
CA PHE A 563 -31.80 2.63 -20.84
C PHE A 563 -32.66 3.88 -20.59
N PHE A 564 -33.50 4.22 -21.58
CA PHE A 564 -34.39 5.37 -21.55
C PHE A 564 -35.85 4.95 -21.35
N VAL A 565 -36.59 5.65 -20.49
CA VAL A 565 -38.04 5.45 -20.29
C VAL A 565 -38.78 6.78 -20.25
N ASP A 566 -40.02 6.79 -20.72
CA ASP A 566 -40.94 7.92 -20.51
C ASP A 566 -41.52 7.91 -19.09
N GLN A 567 -42.28 8.94 -18.74
CA GLN A 567 -42.91 9.09 -17.42
C GLN A 567 -43.77 7.88 -17.00
N GLU A 568 -44.56 7.31 -17.91
CA GLU A 568 -45.44 6.18 -17.59
C GLU A 568 -44.61 4.92 -17.30
N ASN A 569 -43.63 4.63 -18.17
CA ASN A 569 -42.76 3.47 -18.02
C ASN A 569 -41.80 3.62 -16.84
N PHE A 570 -41.40 4.84 -16.46
CA PHE A 570 -40.66 5.11 -15.23
C PHE A 570 -41.46 4.71 -13.98
N GLN A 571 -42.75 5.07 -13.91
CA GLN A 571 -43.58 4.65 -12.76
C GLN A 571 -43.76 3.13 -12.73
N ARG A 572 -43.95 2.49 -13.89
CA ARG A 572 -44.04 1.02 -13.99
C ARG A 572 -42.72 0.36 -13.57
N TYR A 573 -41.59 0.97 -13.91
CA TYR A 573 -40.26 0.55 -13.48
C TYR A 573 -40.15 0.56 -11.95
N LYS A 574 -40.43 1.70 -11.29
CA LYS A 574 -40.39 1.84 -9.82
C LYS A 574 -41.39 0.91 -9.10
N ASP A 575 -42.54 0.64 -9.70
CA ASP A 575 -43.56 -0.28 -9.16
C ASP A 575 -43.18 -1.77 -9.30
N GLY A 576 -42.04 -2.11 -9.92
CA GLY A 576 -41.67 -3.50 -10.22
C GLY A 576 -42.56 -4.17 -11.27
N LYS A 577 -43.36 -3.39 -12.02
CA LYS A 577 -44.27 -3.88 -13.06
C LYS A 577 -43.52 -4.08 -14.36
N ARG A 578 -44.15 -4.79 -15.31
CA ARG A 578 -43.65 -4.87 -16.70
C ARG A 578 -43.62 -3.46 -17.29
N PHE A 579 -42.56 -3.08 -18.01
CA PHE A 579 -42.40 -1.76 -18.65
C PHE A 579 -41.69 -1.83 -20.00
N THR A 580 -41.74 -0.76 -20.79
CA THR A 580 -41.00 -0.61 -22.06
C THR A 580 -39.79 0.29 -21.82
N CYS A 581 -38.61 -0.15 -22.25
CA CYS A 581 -37.37 0.64 -22.24
C CYS A 581 -36.85 0.83 -23.67
N ASN A 582 -36.17 1.94 -23.89
CA ASN A 582 -35.64 2.33 -25.18
C ASN A 582 -34.11 2.39 -25.13
N ASN A 583 -33.45 2.00 -26.22
CA ASN A 583 -31.99 1.98 -26.36
C ASN A 583 -31.27 1.33 -25.16
N PHE A 584 -31.68 0.10 -24.84
CA PHE A 584 -31.05 -0.68 -23.77
C PHE A 584 -29.63 -1.08 -24.13
N LEU A 585 -28.70 -0.79 -23.24
CA LEU A 585 -27.29 -1.18 -23.30
C LEU A 585 -26.91 -1.89 -22.00
N GLU A 586 -26.01 -2.86 -22.09
CA GLU A 586 -25.34 -3.49 -20.95
C GLU A 586 -23.85 -3.56 -21.30
N THR A 587 -23.07 -2.61 -20.78
CA THR A 587 -21.67 -2.45 -21.17
C THR A 587 -20.88 -1.67 -20.12
N GLU A 588 -19.54 -1.76 -20.19
CA GLU A 588 -18.60 -1.05 -19.31
C GLU A 588 -18.41 0.42 -19.71
N ASN A 589 -18.61 0.72 -20.99
CA ASN A 589 -18.51 2.08 -21.50
C ASN A 589 -19.37 2.25 -22.73
N ALA A 590 -19.91 3.45 -22.90
CA ALA A 590 -20.64 3.80 -24.11
C ALA A 590 -20.42 5.27 -24.45
N THR A 591 -20.55 5.57 -25.74
CA THR A 591 -20.80 6.92 -26.24
C THR A 591 -21.92 6.80 -27.26
N LEU A 592 -23.06 7.45 -27.01
CA LEU A 592 -24.23 7.37 -27.86
C LEU A 592 -24.87 8.75 -28.02
N THR A 593 -25.39 9.00 -29.21
CA THR A 593 -26.22 10.18 -29.49
C THR A 593 -27.55 9.70 -30.06
N VAL A 594 -28.66 10.09 -29.43
CA VAL A 594 -30.00 9.58 -29.76
C VAL A 594 -31.00 10.72 -29.91
N SER A 595 -31.78 10.67 -30.98
CA SER A 595 -32.90 11.59 -31.20
C SER A 595 -34.17 11.05 -30.53
N ALA A 596 -34.91 11.94 -29.88
CA ALA A 596 -36.02 11.64 -29.01
C ALA A 596 -37.17 12.65 -29.23
N LEU A 597 -38.40 12.21 -28.95
CA LEU A 597 -39.55 13.11 -28.84
C LEU A 597 -39.31 14.16 -27.75
N ASN A 598 -39.82 15.38 -27.97
CA ASN A 598 -39.79 16.45 -26.97
C ASN A 598 -40.84 16.19 -25.87
N GLN A 599 -40.46 15.39 -24.87
CA GLN A 599 -41.25 15.03 -23.70
C GLN A 599 -40.32 14.70 -22.53
N ASP A 600 -40.88 14.47 -21.34
CA ASP A 600 -40.09 14.04 -20.18
C ASP A 600 -39.50 12.64 -20.41
N TRP A 601 -38.20 12.53 -20.16
CA TRP A 601 -37.43 11.30 -20.29
C TRP A 601 -36.66 11.01 -19.02
N TYR A 602 -36.48 9.72 -18.74
CA TYR A 602 -35.64 9.23 -17.66
C TYR A 602 -34.55 8.35 -18.23
N VAL A 603 -33.30 8.69 -17.96
CA VAL A 603 -32.13 7.85 -18.24
C VAL A 603 -31.83 7.06 -16.97
N ILE A 604 -31.84 5.73 -17.06
CA ILE A 604 -31.63 4.84 -15.92
C ILE A 604 -30.29 4.13 -16.08
N PHE A 605 -29.49 4.16 -15.03
CA PHE A 605 -28.34 3.29 -14.80
C PHE A 605 -28.72 2.28 -13.71
N ARG A 606 -28.81 1.00 -14.06
CA ARG A 606 -29.25 -0.05 -13.14
C ARG A 606 -28.11 -1.03 -12.87
N ASN A 607 -27.79 -1.23 -11.59
CA ASN A 607 -26.86 -2.25 -11.15
C ASN A 607 -27.64 -3.52 -10.76
N ALA A 608 -27.71 -4.48 -11.67
CA ALA A 608 -28.41 -5.75 -11.45
C ALA A 608 -27.62 -6.77 -10.59
N ALA A 609 -26.40 -6.42 -10.14
CA ALA A 609 -25.56 -7.28 -9.33
C ALA A 609 -26.15 -7.53 -7.93
N ARG A 610 -25.66 -8.57 -7.27
CA ARG A 610 -26.08 -8.95 -5.91
C ARG A 610 -25.08 -8.53 -4.84
N GLN A 611 -23.80 -8.41 -5.19
CA GLN A 611 -22.73 -8.05 -4.27
C GLN A 611 -21.79 -6.97 -4.80
N THR A 612 -21.67 -6.88 -6.12
CA THR A 612 -20.73 -6.00 -6.80
C THR A 612 -21.29 -4.58 -6.89
N HIS A 613 -20.51 -3.62 -6.42
CA HIS A 613 -20.81 -2.20 -6.53
C HIS A 613 -20.22 -1.70 -7.85
N ILE A 614 -20.89 -0.74 -8.48
CA ILE A 614 -20.43 -0.15 -9.75
C ILE A 614 -20.20 1.33 -9.50
N VAL A 615 -19.03 1.85 -9.87
CA VAL A 615 -18.77 3.29 -9.94
C VAL A 615 -18.89 3.67 -11.41
N ILE A 616 -19.75 4.63 -11.72
CA ILE A 616 -19.89 5.18 -13.07
C ILE A 616 -19.39 6.61 -13.08
N ASP A 617 -18.62 6.96 -14.10
CA ASP A 617 -18.34 8.34 -14.49
C ASP A 617 -19.09 8.59 -15.80
N PHE A 618 -20.02 9.55 -15.81
CA PHE A 618 -20.87 9.82 -16.95
C PHE A 618 -20.99 11.31 -17.26
N SER A 619 -21.30 11.60 -18.52
CA SER A 619 -21.71 12.92 -19.01
C SER A 619 -22.93 12.76 -19.91
N LEU A 620 -24.01 13.48 -19.60
CA LEU A 620 -25.25 13.51 -20.37
C LEU A 620 -25.56 14.96 -20.75
N ASP A 621 -25.55 15.26 -22.05
CA ASP A 621 -26.01 16.53 -22.61
C ASP A 621 -27.32 16.37 -23.40
N VAL A 622 -28.13 17.43 -23.39
CA VAL A 622 -29.36 17.51 -24.17
C VAL A 622 -29.33 18.75 -25.04
N ALA A 623 -29.50 18.55 -26.35
CA ALA A 623 -29.61 19.60 -27.34
C ALA A 623 -31.01 19.65 -27.96
N VAL A 624 -31.58 20.85 -28.07
CA VAL A 624 -32.90 21.08 -28.68
C VAL A 624 -32.86 22.34 -29.56
N PRO A 625 -33.74 22.46 -30.58
CA PRO A 625 -33.96 23.72 -31.26
C PRO A 625 -34.61 24.72 -30.30
N THR A 626 -33.91 25.80 -29.96
CA THR A 626 -34.43 26.83 -29.05
C THR A 626 -33.80 28.20 -29.29
N THR A 627 -34.56 29.24 -28.95
CA THR A 627 -34.09 30.62 -28.84
C THR A 627 -34.02 31.10 -27.39
N ILE A 628 -34.32 30.22 -26.43
CA ILE A 628 -34.26 30.53 -25.00
C ILE A 628 -32.80 30.49 -24.57
N ASP A 629 -32.36 31.55 -23.91
CA ASP A 629 -31.00 31.60 -23.36
C ASP A 629 -30.88 30.71 -22.12
N ARG A 630 -29.77 29.97 -22.07
CA ARG A 630 -29.41 29.09 -20.98
C ARG A 630 -27.94 29.22 -20.68
N VAL A 631 -27.64 29.15 -19.40
CA VAL A 631 -26.30 28.98 -18.86
C VAL A 631 -26.40 28.04 -17.68
N GLN A 632 -25.38 27.20 -17.50
CA GLN A 632 -25.34 26.24 -16.41
C GLN A 632 -23.89 25.95 -16.03
N ILE A 633 -23.62 25.80 -14.74
CA ILE A 633 -22.39 25.25 -14.18
C ILE A 633 -22.53 23.72 -14.09
N VAL A 634 -21.56 23.00 -14.65
CA VAL A 634 -21.57 21.52 -14.69
C VAL A 634 -20.49 20.94 -13.77
N SER A 635 -19.33 21.59 -13.68
CA SER A 635 -18.21 21.20 -12.82
C SER A 635 -17.71 22.40 -12.02
N PRO A 636 -17.31 22.21 -10.76
CA PRO A 636 -17.21 20.94 -10.04
C PRO A 636 -18.55 20.41 -9.53
N ASP A 637 -18.74 19.08 -9.64
CA ASP A 637 -19.82 18.33 -8.98
C ASP A 637 -19.21 17.15 -8.24
N THR A 638 -19.84 16.72 -7.15
CA THR A 638 -19.37 15.55 -6.41
C THR A 638 -20.50 14.80 -5.74
N SER A 639 -20.36 13.48 -5.67
CA SER A 639 -21.16 12.64 -4.77
C SER A 639 -20.50 12.43 -3.41
N LEU A 640 -19.21 12.75 -3.27
CA LEU A 640 -18.43 12.43 -2.08
C LEU A 640 -18.80 13.32 -0.90
N PHE A 641 -19.06 14.61 -1.16
CA PHE A 641 -19.33 15.64 -0.16
C PHE A 641 -20.66 16.36 -0.43
N GLU A 642 -21.21 17.05 0.58
CA GLU A 642 -22.38 17.93 0.40
C GLU A 642 -22.13 19.07 -0.58
N THR A 643 -20.89 19.54 -0.64
CA THR A 643 -20.42 20.60 -1.52
C THR A 643 -18.98 20.25 -1.89
N PRO A 644 -18.55 20.41 -3.16
CA PRO A 644 -17.16 20.19 -3.55
C PRO A 644 -16.19 20.91 -2.61
N ILE A 645 -15.17 20.20 -2.13
CA ILE A 645 -14.18 20.70 -1.18
C ILE A 645 -12.81 20.68 -1.86
N TYR A 646 -12.09 21.80 -1.77
CA TYR A 646 -10.73 21.95 -2.28
C TYR A 646 -9.86 22.67 -1.25
N ASN A 647 -8.54 22.52 -1.35
CA ASN A 647 -7.64 23.32 -0.52
C ASN A 647 -7.47 24.71 -1.13
N SER A 648 -7.35 25.71 -0.26
CA SER A 648 -6.98 27.06 -0.66
C SER A 648 -5.57 27.03 -1.24
N GLY A 649 -5.42 27.43 -2.50
CA GLY A 649 -4.18 27.29 -3.28
C GLY A 649 -4.27 26.31 -4.45
N ASP A 650 -5.27 25.42 -4.47
CA ASP A 650 -5.51 24.55 -5.61
C ASP A 650 -6.05 25.35 -6.80
N THR A 651 -5.78 24.87 -8.01
CA THR A 651 -6.44 25.36 -9.22
C THR A 651 -7.69 24.52 -9.51
N ILE A 652 -8.86 25.16 -9.46
CA ILE A 652 -10.16 24.47 -9.59
C ILE A 652 -10.67 24.58 -11.03
N PRO A 653 -10.84 23.46 -11.76
CA PRO A 653 -11.39 23.46 -13.09
C PRO A 653 -12.93 23.61 -13.06
N LEU A 654 -13.39 24.78 -13.51
CA LEU A 654 -14.81 25.07 -13.72
C LEU A 654 -15.18 24.77 -15.17
N SER A 655 -16.36 24.18 -15.38
CA SER A 655 -16.92 24.05 -16.72
C SER A 655 -18.44 24.04 -16.70
N GLY A 656 -19.03 24.34 -17.84
CA GLY A 656 -20.46 24.38 -17.99
C GLY A 656 -20.92 24.55 -19.42
N ILE A 657 -22.20 24.85 -19.59
CA ILE A 657 -22.82 25.08 -20.90
C ILE A 657 -23.38 26.49 -21.02
N ALA A 658 -23.47 26.97 -22.25
CA ALA A 658 -24.15 28.22 -22.58
C ALA A 658 -24.73 28.18 -24.00
N THR A 659 -25.90 28.78 -24.21
CA THR A 659 -26.49 28.95 -25.55
C THR A 659 -26.01 30.22 -26.27
N THR A 660 -25.29 31.07 -25.55
CA THR A 660 -24.66 32.31 -26.02
C THR A 660 -23.16 32.07 -26.21
N ASP A 661 -22.50 32.87 -27.06
CA ASP A 661 -21.06 32.70 -27.36
C ASP A 661 -20.15 33.19 -26.22
N GLN A 662 -20.72 33.90 -25.25
CA GLN A 662 -20.00 34.50 -24.12
C GLN A 662 -20.77 34.34 -22.82
N VAL A 663 -20.03 34.17 -21.73
CA VAL A 663 -20.52 34.19 -20.34
C VAL A 663 -19.61 35.05 -19.47
N HIS A 664 -20.17 35.50 -18.36
CA HIS A 664 -19.50 36.29 -17.34
C HIS A 664 -19.51 35.51 -16.01
N LEU A 665 -18.33 35.25 -15.45
CA LEU A 665 -18.17 34.60 -14.15
C LEU A 665 -17.93 35.66 -13.07
N THR A 666 -18.60 35.53 -11.93
CA THR A 666 -18.32 36.29 -10.71
C THR A 666 -18.25 35.34 -9.53
N PHE A 667 -17.31 35.59 -8.63
CA PHE A 667 -17.15 34.85 -7.37
C PHE A 667 -17.68 35.72 -6.22
N ASP A 668 -18.47 35.12 -5.32
CA ASP A 668 -19.06 35.78 -4.14
C ASP A 668 -19.86 37.06 -4.44
N HIS A 669 -20.39 37.15 -5.65
CA HIS A 669 -21.06 38.33 -6.20
C HIS A 669 -20.21 39.61 -6.19
N GLU A 670 -18.87 39.49 -6.13
CA GLU A 670 -17.96 40.62 -6.19
C GLU A 670 -17.48 40.89 -7.63
N PRO A 671 -17.42 42.17 -8.06
CA PRO A 671 -16.81 42.54 -9.34
C PRO A 671 -15.27 42.51 -9.25
N PRO A 672 -14.55 42.28 -10.37
CA PRO A 672 -15.02 42.29 -11.75
C PRO A 672 -15.52 40.94 -12.27
N ALA A 673 -16.48 40.98 -13.20
CA ALA A 673 -16.92 39.78 -13.91
C ALA A 673 -15.90 39.38 -14.99
N ILE A 674 -15.52 38.10 -14.99
CA ILE A 674 -14.54 37.51 -15.92
C ILE A 674 -15.28 37.05 -17.17
N GLU A 675 -14.88 37.55 -18.33
CA GLU A 675 -15.47 37.18 -19.61
C GLU A 675 -14.84 35.88 -20.15
N VAL A 676 -15.68 34.88 -20.40
CA VAL A 676 -15.27 33.55 -20.91
C VAL A 676 -16.05 33.25 -22.18
N SER A 677 -15.34 32.80 -23.22
CA SER A 677 -15.96 32.39 -24.47
C SER A 677 -16.55 30.98 -24.36
N ALA A 678 -17.78 30.79 -24.83
CA ALA A 678 -18.37 29.49 -24.99
C ALA A 678 -18.14 28.99 -26.42
N VAL A 679 -17.55 27.80 -26.56
CA VAL A 679 -17.24 27.18 -27.86
C VAL A 679 -18.08 25.92 -27.99
N ASN A 680 -18.85 25.81 -29.08
CA ASN A 680 -19.78 24.69 -29.31
C ASN A 680 -20.78 24.46 -28.16
N GLY A 681 -21.19 25.54 -27.48
CA GLY A 681 -22.15 25.49 -26.39
C GLY A 681 -21.56 25.13 -25.01
N GLU A 682 -20.24 25.05 -24.88
CA GLU A 682 -19.55 24.75 -23.62
C GLU A 682 -18.54 25.84 -23.26
N TRP A 683 -18.36 26.10 -21.96
CA TRP A 683 -17.36 27.03 -21.44
C TRP A 683 -16.51 26.34 -20.36
N SER A 684 -15.29 26.82 -20.17
CA SER A 684 -14.36 26.33 -19.16
C SER A 684 -13.49 27.45 -18.60
N TYR A 685 -13.19 27.40 -17.31
CA TYR A 685 -12.34 28.36 -16.63
C TYR A 685 -11.56 27.67 -15.50
N ALA A 686 -10.27 27.96 -15.37
CA ALA A 686 -9.44 27.45 -14.27
C ALA A 686 -9.31 28.53 -13.20
N TRP A 687 -9.97 28.34 -12.05
CA TRP A 687 -9.93 29.30 -10.95
C TRP A 687 -8.74 29.01 -10.03
N ASN A 688 -7.79 29.93 -9.98
CA ASN A 688 -6.68 29.88 -9.04
C ASN A 688 -7.15 30.43 -7.67
N THR A 689 -7.12 29.58 -6.64
CA THR A 689 -7.60 29.92 -5.30
C THR A 689 -6.50 30.36 -4.32
N SER A 690 -5.30 30.66 -4.81
CA SER A 690 -4.14 31.02 -3.97
C SER A 690 -4.32 32.30 -3.14
N GLU A 691 -5.23 33.18 -3.54
CA GLU A 691 -5.53 34.44 -2.83
C GLU A 691 -6.88 34.40 -2.10
N GLU A 692 -7.56 33.25 -2.11
CA GLU A 692 -8.90 33.09 -1.55
C GLU A 692 -8.84 32.58 -0.11
N SER A 693 -9.72 33.11 0.75
CA SER A 693 -9.82 32.66 2.15
C SER A 693 -10.64 31.37 2.28
N PRO A 694 -10.41 30.51 3.30
CA PRO A 694 -11.27 29.36 3.56
C PRO A 694 -12.70 29.76 3.83
N GLY A 695 -13.65 28.97 3.33
CA GLY A 695 -15.06 29.26 3.45
C GLY A 695 -15.89 28.68 2.32
N LEU A 696 -17.19 28.96 2.38
CA LEU A 696 -18.11 28.67 1.29
C LEU A 696 -18.05 29.83 0.29
N HIS A 697 -17.71 29.53 -0.96
CA HIS A 697 -17.70 30.50 -2.05
C HIS A 697 -18.82 30.22 -3.04
N SER A 698 -19.48 31.28 -3.52
CA SER A 698 -20.46 31.18 -4.60
C SER A 698 -19.80 31.47 -5.95
N ILE A 699 -20.17 30.67 -6.95
CA ILE A 699 -19.77 30.84 -8.34
C ILE A 699 -21.04 31.18 -9.10
N THR A 700 -21.13 32.41 -9.59
CA THR A 700 -22.24 32.83 -10.46
C THR A 700 -21.74 32.92 -11.90
N VAL A 701 -22.41 32.23 -12.81
CA VAL A 701 -22.22 32.40 -14.25
C VAL A 701 -23.43 33.12 -14.83
N THR A 702 -23.19 34.16 -15.63
CA THR A 702 -24.25 34.96 -16.27
C THR A 702 -24.02 35.04 -17.76
N SER A 703 -25.04 34.75 -18.56
CA SER A 703 -25.03 34.96 -20.02
C SER A 703 -25.12 36.45 -20.39
N SER A 704 -24.85 36.78 -21.65
CA SER A 704 -25.02 38.15 -22.20
C SER A 704 -26.42 38.74 -22.00
N ASP A 705 -27.43 37.88 -21.90
CA ASP A 705 -28.85 38.24 -21.80
C ASP A 705 -29.39 38.18 -20.35
N ASN A 706 -28.50 38.16 -19.35
CA ASN A 706 -28.79 38.15 -17.91
C ASN A 706 -29.50 36.88 -17.38
N THR A 707 -29.43 35.75 -18.08
CA THR A 707 -29.73 34.44 -17.48
C THR A 707 -28.53 33.99 -16.65
N SER A 708 -28.74 33.55 -15.41
CA SER A 708 -27.67 33.15 -14.50
C SER A 708 -27.89 31.77 -13.89
N ASP A 709 -26.79 31.12 -13.51
CA ASP A 709 -26.75 29.93 -12.69
C ASP A 709 -25.73 30.11 -11.56
N GLU A 710 -25.93 29.42 -10.44
CA GLU A 710 -25.11 29.55 -9.25
C GLU A 710 -24.72 28.19 -8.68
N GLY A 711 -23.43 28.02 -8.42
CA GLY A 711 -22.84 26.85 -7.77
C GLY A 711 -22.06 27.25 -6.52
N TYR A 712 -21.71 26.27 -5.70
CA TYR A 712 -20.98 26.50 -4.46
C TYR A 712 -19.79 25.56 -4.36
N ILE A 713 -18.69 26.07 -3.83
CA ILE A 713 -17.55 25.26 -3.41
C ILE A 713 -17.14 25.64 -1.99
N ARG A 714 -16.53 24.72 -1.28
CA ARG A 714 -15.95 24.99 0.03
C ARG A 714 -14.42 24.92 -0.06
N LEU A 715 -13.78 26.03 0.23
CA LEU A 715 -12.34 26.07 0.43
C LEU A 715 -12.02 25.75 1.89
N ILE A 716 -11.06 24.86 2.09
CA ILE A 716 -10.47 24.59 3.39
C ILE A 716 -9.00 24.98 3.37
N ASP A 717 -8.41 25.06 4.55
CA ASP A 717 -6.98 25.05 4.70
C ASP A 717 -6.56 23.71 5.31
N ALA A 718 -5.91 22.88 4.52
CA ALA A 718 -5.42 21.58 4.95
C ALA A 718 -3.92 21.39 4.64
N ILE A 719 -3.23 22.46 4.26
CA ILE A 719 -1.80 22.42 3.94
C ILE A 719 -1.08 22.89 5.20
N PRO A 720 -0.32 22.01 5.90
CA PRO A 720 0.42 22.45 7.08
C PRO A 720 1.57 23.36 6.66
N PRO A 721 2.06 24.23 7.56
CA PRO A 721 3.08 25.22 7.25
C PRO A 721 4.39 24.55 6.83
N SER A 722 5.06 25.08 5.82
CA SER A 722 6.47 24.74 5.55
C SER A 722 7.37 25.31 6.63
N LEU A 723 8.37 24.55 7.07
CA LEU A 723 9.27 24.93 8.16
C LEU A 723 10.71 24.51 7.84
N SER A 724 11.65 25.43 8.06
CA SER A 724 13.08 25.20 7.93
C SER A 724 13.85 25.91 9.05
N ILE A 725 14.92 25.27 9.52
CA ILE A 725 15.78 25.79 10.60
C ILE A 725 17.11 26.19 9.98
N ASP A 726 17.45 27.49 10.09
CA ASP A 726 18.68 28.09 9.55
C ASP A 726 19.83 28.01 10.56
N SER A 727 19.54 28.23 11.84
CA SER A 727 20.51 28.19 12.94
C SER A 727 19.85 27.61 14.20
N PRO A 728 20.51 26.67 14.91
CA PRO A 728 21.75 26.02 14.52
C PRO A 728 21.59 25.12 13.29
N VAL A 729 22.65 25.00 12.49
CA VAL A 729 22.76 23.94 11.48
C VAL A 729 22.87 22.58 12.17
N GLU A 730 22.51 21.50 11.48
CA GLU A 730 22.62 20.14 12.03
C GLU A 730 24.04 19.86 12.52
N GLY A 731 24.18 19.40 13.76
CA GLY A 731 25.45 19.10 14.41
C GLY A 731 26.29 20.32 14.80
N ALA A 732 25.72 21.53 14.85
CA ALA A 732 26.47 22.73 15.26
C ALA A 732 27.02 22.59 16.69
N ILE A 733 28.26 23.07 16.90
CA ILE A 733 28.86 23.19 18.23
C ILE A 733 28.73 24.64 18.66
N LEU A 734 27.94 24.88 19.71
CA LEU A 734 27.67 26.19 20.25
C LEU A 734 28.37 26.36 21.60
N GLU A 735 28.96 27.53 21.81
CA GLU A 735 29.52 27.90 23.11
C GLU A 735 28.40 28.15 24.11
N HIS A 736 28.64 27.74 25.35
CA HIS A 736 27.73 27.95 26.46
C HIS A 736 27.41 29.45 26.68
N GLY A 737 26.14 29.80 26.89
CA GLY A 737 25.69 31.19 27.08
C GLY A 737 24.38 31.48 26.37
N ILE A 738 24.32 32.57 25.59
CA ILE A 738 23.15 32.95 24.80
C ILE A 738 23.29 32.39 23.39
N ILE A 739 22.40 31.48 22.99
CA ILE A 739 22.34 30.94 21.63
C ILE A 739 21.26 31.66 20.82
N ASN A 740 21.50 31.80 19.52
CA ASN A 740 20.53 32.36 18.57
C ASN A 740 19.98 31.24 17.69
N ILE A 741 18.67 31.09 17.74
CA ILE A 741 17.91 30.10 16.99
C ILE A 741 17.09 30.87 15.96
N SER A 742 17.15 30.46 14.69
CA SER A 742 16.45 31.16 13.61
C SER A 742 16.11 30.22 12.48
N GLY A 743 15.13 30.60 11.69
CA GLY A 743 14.73 29.88 10.50
C GLY A 743 13.63 30.59 9.74
N GLN A 744 13.04 29.86 8.79
CA GLN A 744 11.93 30.32 7.98
C GLN A 744 10.74 29.39 8.12
N SER A 745 9.55 29.97 8.10
CA SER A 745 8.32 29.23 7.84
C SER A 745 7.43 30.00 6.89
N SER A 746 6.65 29.26 6.11
CA SER A 746 5.65 29.83 5.20
C SER A 746 4.46 28.92 5.10
N ASP A 747 3.32 29.52 4.90
CA ASP A 747 2.03 28.87 4.79
C ASP A 747 1.19 29.64 3.77
N ASN A 748 0.25 28.98 3.10
CA ASN A 748 -0.63 29.58 2.09
C ASN A 748 -1.52 30.67 2.69
N LEU A 749 -1.96 30.53 3.94
CA LEU A 749 -2.86 31.50 4.60
C LEU A 749 -2.25 32.16 5.83
N GLY A 750 -1.14 31.61 6.33
CA GLY A 750 -0.26 32.28 7.26
C GLY A 750 0.08 31.42 8.46
N VAL A 751 1.25 31.70 9.01
CA VAL A 751 1.74 31.07 10.24
C VAL A 751 1.27 31.90 11.43
N ASP A 752 0.53 31.30 12.36
CA ASP A 752 0.06 31.96 13.59
C ASP A 752 1.23 32.18 14.54
N HIS A 753 2.00 31.13 14.84
CA HIS A 753 3.19 31.22 15.67
C HIS A 753 4.18 30.08 15.44
N VAL A 754 5.42 30.30 15.89
CA VAL A 754 6.47 29.28 15.93
C VAL A 754 6.86 29.01 17.38
N GLU A 755 6.75 27.76 17.81
CA GLU A 755 7.21 27.29 19.11
C GLU A 755 8.54 26.58 18.96
N ILE A 756 9.47 26.89 19.85
CA ILE A 756 10.78 26.25 19.94
C ILE A 756 10.86 25.53 21.28
N THR A 757 11.07 24.23 21.24
CA THR A 757 11.23 23.36 22.40
C THR A 757 12.69 22.92 22.53
N LEU A 758 13.27 23.17 23.70
CA LEU A 758 14.61 22.73 24.10
C LEU A 758 14.53 22.20 25.54
N ASP A 759 15.04 20.99 25.77
CA ASP A 759 15.03 20.32 27.09
C ASP A 759 13.64 20.32 27.77
N ASN A 760 12.61 19.93 27.00
CA ASN A 760 11.19 19.90 27.42
C ASN A 760 10.57 21.26 27.80
N ILE A 761 11.29 22.36 27.61
CA ILE A 761 10.77 23.72 27.81
C ILE A 761 10.44 24.29 26.44
N SER A 762 9.24 24.84 26.27
CA SER A 762 8.81 25.51 25.03
C SER A 762 8.81 27.03 25.20
N ARG A 763 9.26 27.75 24.17
CA ARG A 763 9.19 29.21 24.06
C ARG A 763 8.72 29.59 22.66
N GLN A 764 7.92 30.64 22.57
CA GLN A 764 7.49 31.19 21.29
C GLN A 764 8.61 32.06 20.69
N ALA A 765 8.87 31.91 19.39
CA ALA A 765 9.83 32.73 18.65
C ALA A 765 9.26 34.13 18.35
N CYS A 766 10.15 35.09 18.08
CA CYS A 766 9.79 36.39 17.53
C CYS A 766 9.71 36.31 16.00
N GLY A 767 8.57 36.70 15.42
CA GLY A 767 8.30 36.59 13.99
C GLY A 767 7.70 35.23 13.59
N THR A 768 7.13 35.15 12.39
CA THR A 768 6.45 33.96 11.87
C THR A 768 6.96 33.55 10.49
N THR A 769 7.26 34.49 9.58
CA THR A 769 7.91 34.17 8.31
C THR A 769 9.41 33.95 8.48
N THR A 770 10.14 34.99 8.87
CA THR A 770 11.50 34.90 9.38
C THR A 770 11.41 35.00 10.89
N TRP A 771 11.66 33.90 11.57
CA TRP A 771 11.52 33.81 13.01
C TRP A 771 12.88 33.67 13.69
N ASN A 772 13.00 34.19 14.91
CA ASN A 772 14.19 34.03 15.72
C ASN A 772 13.87 34.00 17.21
N LEU A 773 14.75 33.35 17.97
CA LEU A 773 14.71 33.31 19.43
C LEU A 773 16.13 33.35 19.97
N SER A 774 16.37 34.27 20.90
CA SER A 774 17.59 34.31 21.69
C SER A 774 17.34 33.61 23.02
N TRP A 775 18.09 32.55 23.29
CA TRP A 775 17.88 31.68 24.44
C TRP A 775 19.14 31.62 25.30
N ASP A 776 19.04 32.10 26.54
CA ASP A 776 20.08 31.90 27.56
C ASP A 776 20.03 30.45 28.06
N VAL A 777 21.02 29.66 27.65
CA VAL A 777 21.18 28.26 28.00
C VAL A 777 22.24 28.05 29.08
N THR A 778 22.70 29.11 29.76
CA THR A 778 23.72 29.03 30.84
C THR A 778 23.33 28.09 31.99
N GLY A 779 22.03 27.83 32.16
CA GLY A 779 21.51 26.90 33.17
C GLY A 779 21.42 25.44 32.72
N LEU A 780 21.69 25.14 31.45
CA LEU A 780 21.67 23.77 30.92
C LEU A 780 23.05 23.12 31.10
N PRO A 781 23.11 21.82 31.41
CA PRO A 781 24.36 21.07 31.33
C PRO A 781 24.97 21.11 29.93
N LEU A 782 26.27 20.86 29.83
CA LEU A 782 26.89 20.62 28.53
C LEU A 782 26.47 19.25 28.01
N GLY A 783 26.43 19.11 26.69
CA GLY A 783 26.06 17.85 26.03
C GLY A 783 25.30 18.05 24.73
N ASP A 784 24.71 16.96 24.26
CA ASP A 784 23.90 16.89 23.06
C ASP A 784 22.45 17.31 23.34
N TYR A 785 21.92 18.15 22.45
CA TYR A 785 20.56 18.65 22.54
C TYR A 785 19.86 18.46 21.20
N VAL A 786 18.59 18.05 21.26
CA VAL A 786 17.68 18.07 20.11
C VAL A 786 16.77 19.27 20.29
N LEU A 787 16.92 20.23 19.38
CA LEU A 787 15.98 21.32 19.20
C LEU A 787 14.77 20.79 18.45
N SER A 788 13.56 21.04 18.96
CA SER A 788 12.32 20.82 18.22
C SER A 788 11.68 22.17 17.92
N VAL A 789 11.39 22.43 16.66
CA VAL A 789 10.69 23.64 16.21
C VAL A 789 9.37 23.22 15.61
N LYS A 790 8.29 23.84 16.05
CA LYS A 790 6.93 23.60 15.58
C LYS A 790 6.37 24.91 15.04
N ALA A 791 6.03 24.93 13.76
CA ALA A 791 5.22 26.00 13.18
C ALA A 791 3.75 25.59 13.28
N VAL A 792 2.90 26.53 13.68
CA VAL A 792 1.44 26.36 13.76
C VAL A 792 0.82 27.42 12.84
N ASP A 793 -0.04 26.99 11.92
CA ASP A 793 -0.79 27.90 11.05
C ASP A 793 -2.00 28.52 11.76
N THR A 794 -2.72 29.38 11.04
CA THR A 794 -3.94 30.03 11.54
C THR A 794 -5.11 29.08 11.81
N GLN A 795 -5.03 27.85 11.33
CA GLN A 795 -6.07 26.81 11.38
C GLN A 795 -5.72 25.70 12.37
N GLY A 796 -4.54 25.78 13.00
CA GLY A 796 -4.03 24.86 14.01
C GLY A 796 -3.29 23.65 13.45
N LEU A 797 -3.02 23.57 12.14
CA LEU A 797 -2.16 22.51 11.59
C LEU A 797 -0.71 22.80 11.96
N VAL A 798 0.06 21.71 12.07
CA VAL A 798 1.42 21.80 12.58
C VAL A 798 2.42 21.12 11.67
N SER A 799 3.58 21.75 11.55
CA SER A 799 4.80 21.12 11.03
C SER A 799 5.88 21.16 12.09
N ILE A 800 6.56 20.03 12.27
CA ILE A 800 7.63 19.89 13.26
C ILE A 800 8.93 19.56 12.52
N GLN A 801 9.99 20.26 12.89
CA GLN A 801 11.36 20.01 12.44
C GLN A 801 12.26 19.90 13.66
N THR A 802 13.21 18.98 13.62
CA THR A 802 14.22 18.82 14.67
C THR A 802 15.60 19.17 14.15
N ARG A 803 16.48 19.66 15.05
CA ARG A 803 17.92 19.84 14.80
C ARG A 803 18.72 19.39 15.99
N SER A 804 19.71 18.54 15.76
CA SER A 804 20.66 18.19 16.80
C SER A 804 21.79 19.21 16.86
N PHE A 805 22.21 19.61 18.05
CA PHE A 805 23.38 20.48 18.26
C PHE A 805 24.05 20.16 19.59
N VAL A 806 25.25 20.70 19.77
CA VAL A 806 26.11 20.44 20.94
C VAL A 806 26.35 21.73 21.71
N LEU A 807 26.09 21.71 23.02
CA LEU A 807 26.52 22.77 23.95
C LEU A 807 27.88 22.40 24.54
N ASN A 808 28.90 23.18 24.23
CA ASN A 808 30.28 22.94 24.62
C ASN A 808 30.90 24.14 25.34
N GLU A 809 32.02 23.91 26.03
CA GLU A 809 32.87 24.96 26.61
C GLU A 809 34.36 24.60 26.49
N SER A 810 35.20 25.61 26.37
CA SER A 810 36.66 25.42 26.30
C SER A 810 37.28 25.04 27.66
N GLY A 811 38.38 24.29 27.65
CA GLY A 811 39.21 24.02 28.84
C GLY A 811 39.09 22.61 29.44
N HIS A 812 38.27 21.75 28.86
CA HIS A 812 38.12 20.35 29.25
C HIS A 812 38.86 19.39 28.31
N VAL A 813 39.34 18.27 28.85
CA VAL A 813 39.89 17.16 28.06
C VAL A 813 38.82 16.06 28.01
N TRP A 814 37.93 16.17 27.02
CA TRP A 814 36.91 15.18 26.75
C TRP A 814 37.20 14.42 25.45
N GLY A 815 36.50 13.31 25.28
CA GLY A 815 36.43 12.62 24.01
C GLY A 815 35.92 11.20 24.15
N PRO A 816 35.83 10.50 23.02
CA PRO A 816 35.63 9.06 22.99
C PRO A 816 36.76 8.32 23.70
N GLN A 817 36.42 7.21 24.35
CA GLN A 817 37.35 6.21 24.85
C GLN A 817 37.12 4.90 24.10
N ILE A 818 38.14 4.44 23.38
CA ILE A 818 38.14 3.13 22.73
C ILE A 818 38.61 2.11 23.78
N ASN A 819 37.67 1.36 24.36
CA ASN A 819 37.93 0.40 25.43
C ASN A 819 38.61 -0.86 24.90
N THR A 820 38.03 -1.42 23.84
CA THR A 820 38.51 -2.62 23.16
C THR A 820 38.19 -2.54 21.68
N PHE A 821 39.02 -3.18 20.86
CA PHE A 821 38.77 -3.38 19.45
C PHE A 821 39.45 -4.67 18.99
N TYR A 822 38.79 -5.43 18.12
CA TYR A 822 39.27 -6.76 17.70
C TYR A 822 38.61 -7.19 16.39
N HIS A 823 39.20 -8.19 15.74
CA HIS A 823 38.63 -8.81 14.54
C HIS A 823 38.09 -10.21 14.86
N VAL A 824 37.08 -10.64 14.10
CA VAL A 824 36.50 -11.98 14.17
C VAL A 824 36.39 -12.54 12.74
N PRO A 825 36.65 -13.84 12.51
CA PRO A 825 37.20 -14.81 13.47
C PRO A 825 38.70 -14.62 13.73
N ALA A 826 39.21 -15.14 14.86
CA ALA A 826 40.62 -15.01 15.21
C ALA A 826 41.58 -15.77 14.28
N ASN A 827 41.11 -16.88 13.70
CA ASN A 827 41.84 -17.64 12.69
C ASN A 827 41.20 -17.37 11.32
N LEU A 828 41.86 -16.57 10.50
CA LEU A 828 41.34 -16.13 9.21
C LEU A 828 41.81 -17.02 8.08
N THR A 829 40.89 -17.46 7.25
CA THR A 829 41.12 -18.08 5.94
C THR A 829 40.63 -17.16 4.84
N ASN A 830 40.95 -17.47 3.58
CA ASN A 830 40.44 -16.73 2.43
C ASN A 830 38.92 -16.83 2.21
N THR A 831 38.23 -17.69 2.97
CA THR A 831 36.76 -17.79 2.99
C THR A 831 36.15 -17.14 4.23
N SER A 832 36.98 -16.65 5.16
CA SER A 832 36.51 -16.02 6.38
C SER A 832 35.96 -14.63 6.09
N ASN A 833 34.79 -14.35 6.64
CA ASN A 833 34.22 -13.03 6.63
C ASN A 833 34.79 -12.23 7.81
N VAL A 834 35.64 -11.25 7.52
CA VAL A 834 36.32 -10.47 8.56
C VAL A 834 35.39 -9.37 9.04
N ILE A 835 35.08 -9.38 10.34
CA ILE A 835 34.34 -8.32 11.00
C ILE A 835 35.24 -7.66 12.03
N ILE A 836 35.27 -6.32 12.05
CA ILE A 836 35.96 -5.55 13.08
C ILE A 836 34.94 -5.01 14.06
N TYR A 837 35.15 -5.26 15.35
CA TYR A 837 34.35 -4.72 16.44
C TYR A 837 35.13 -3.69 17.25
N ALA A 838 34.42 -2.70 17.78
CA ALA A 838 34.94 -1.71 18.69
C ALA A 838 33.93 -1.37 19.79
N ASN A 839 34.35 -1.52 21.05
CA ASN A 839 33.66 -0.97 22.18
C ASN A 839 34.20 0.43 22.45
N VAL A 840 33.39 1.43 22.15
CA VAL A 840 33.72 2.84 22.34
C VAL A 840 32.71 3.44 23.30
N THR A 841 33.19 4.04 24.38
CA THR A 841 32.38 4.75 25.38
C THR A 841 32.72 6.24 25.39
N VAL A 842 31.85 7.03 25.99
CA VAL A 842 32.08 8.46 26.19
C VAL A 842 32.80 8.71 27.52
N THR A 843 33.74 9.67 27.56
CA THR A 843 34.37 10.14 28.82
C THR A 843 34.01 11.58 29.16
N GLY A 844 33.08 12.16 28.41
CA GLY A 844 32.56 13.50 28.57
C GLY A 844 31.06 13.53 28.28
N PRO A 845 30.48 14.73 28.19
CA PRO A 845 29.04 14.90 28.02
C PRO A 845 28.54 14.63 26.59
N PHE A 846 29.43 14.34 25.65
CA PHE A 846 29.13 14.25 24.21
C PHE A 846 29.03 12.81 23.74
N ALA A 847 27.95 12.50 23.04
CA ALA A 847 27.67 11.22 22.42
C ALA A 847 28.70 10.87 21.34
N ILE A 848 28.89 9.58 21.10
CA ILE A 848 29.70 9.12 19.97
C ILE A 848 28.98 9.49 18.67
N ASN A 849 29.71 10.10 17.73
CA ASN A 849 29.17 10.55 16.45
C ASN A 849 29.63 9.63 15.32
N THR A 850 30.95 9.57 15.07
CA THR A 850 31.49 8.75 13.98
C THR A 850 32.63 7.88 14.49
N ILE A 851 32.67 6.65 13.99
CA ILE A 851 33.80 5.75 14.20
C ILE A 851 34.25 5.28 12.83
N VAL A 852 35.51 5.56 12.52
CA VAL A 852 36.10 5.25 11.23
C VAL A 852 37.19 4.21 11.44
N LEU A 853 37.03 3.07 10.77
CA LEU A 853 38.05 2.05 10.64
C LEU A 853 38.97 2.44 9.48
N TYR A 854 40.27 2.40 9.72
CA TYR A 854 41.30 2.51 8.69
C TYR A 854 41.98 1.16 8.52
N CYS A 855 42.11 0.71 7.27
CA CYS A 855 42.75 -0.55 6.89
C CYS A 855 43.87 -0.27 5.89
N ASN A 856 45.06 -0.80 6.14
CA ASN A 856 46.21 -0.71 5.27
C ASN A 856 46.70 -2.11 4.89
N ASN A 857 46.73 -2.39 3.58
CA ASN A 857 47.10 -3.68 2.99
C ASN A 857 48.60 -3.78 2.59
N GLY A 858 49.41 -2.78 2.96
CA GLY A 858 50.82 -2.65 2.62
C GLY A 858 51.11 -1.64 1.50
N THR A 859 50.14 -1.33 0.64
CA THR A 859 50.27 -0.33 -0.45
C THR A 859 49.34 0.86 -0.27
N ASP A 860 48.09 0.59 0.11
CA ASP A 860 47.02 1.57 0.16
C ASP A 860 46.34 1.54 1.53
N THR A 861 45.84 2.71 1.96
CA THR A 861 45.01 2.84 3.15
C THR A 861 43.58 3.19 2.72
N THR A 862 42.63 2.35 3.08
CA THR A 862 41.20 2.59 2.91
C THR A 862 40.56 2.92 4.25
N SER A 863 39.42 3.60 4.22
CA SER A 863 38.66 3.94 5.42
C SER A 863 37.18 3.66 5.23
N SER A 864 36.54 3.17 6.28
CA SER A 864 35.10 2.89 6.28
C SER A 864 34.48 3.30 7.61
N THR A 865 33.29 3.90 7.57
CA THR A 865 32.52 4.22 8.77
C THR A 865 31.94 2.93 9.36
N MET A 866 32.12 2.74 10.66
CA MET A 866 31.56 1.62 11.41
C MET A 866 30.11 1.91 11.78
N TYR A 867 29.26 0.89 11.70
CA TYR A 867 27.86 0.93 12.07
C TYR A 867 27.67 0.54 13.53
N ARG A 868 26.50 0.85 14.08
CA ARG A 868 26.10 0.43 15.41
C ARG A 868 25.35 -0.89 15.32
N TYR A 869 25.90 -1.96 15.87
CA TYR A 869 25.26 -3.28 15.88
C TYR A 869 24.59 -3.55 17.23
N GLY A 870 23.49 -4.31 17.21
CA GLY A 870 22.74 -4.71 18.40
C GLY A 870 22.03 -3.58 19.14
N ASP A 871 21.81 -2.41 18.51
CA ASP A 871 21.41 -1.17 19.21
C ASP A 871 20.09 -0.54 18.72
N PHE A 872 19.36 -1.20 17.80
CA PHE A 872 18.14 -0.64 17.20
C PHE A 872 16.92 -1.58 17.16
N PRO A 873 16.27 -1.88 18.30
CA PRO A 873 16.68 -1.60 19.68
C PRO A 873 17.65 -2.66 20.22
N ILE A 874 18.12 -2.47 21.46
CA ILE A 874 18.91 -3.47 22.18
C ILE A 874 18.06 -4.70 22.50
N GLN A 875 18.56 -5.89 22.16
CA GLN A 875 17.88 -7.16 22.41
C GLN A 875 18.83 -8.22 23.00
N SER A 876 18.29 -9.02 23.91
CA SER A 876 18.97 -10.24 24.35
C SER A 876 18.77 -11.33 23.30
N ARG A 877 19.79 -12.16 23.07
CA ARG A 877 19.69 -13.25 22.08
C ARG A 877 18.55 -14.21 22.39
N HIS A 878 17.93 -14.73 21.33
CA HIS A 878 16.93 -15.78 21.43
C HIS A 878 17.52 -17.11 21.90
N GLU A 879 16.73 -17.95 22.57
CA GLU A 879 17.18 -19.25 23.10
C GLU A 879 17.65 -20.23 22.00
N GLU A 880 17.11 -20.09 20.79
CA GLU A 880 17.47 -20.90 19.62
C GLU A 880 18.61 -20.31 18.78
N ASP A 881 19.06 -19.08 19.06
CA ASP A 881 20.20 -18.48 18.36
C ASP A 881 21.46 -19.32 18.65
N PRO A 882 22.17 -19.87 17.64
CA PRO A 882 23.40 -20.62 17.88
C PRO A 882 24.53 -19.80 18.51
N LEU A 883 24.41 -18.47 18.48
CA LEU A 883 25.31 -17.55 19.15
C LEU A 883 24.82 -17.13 20.55
N ILE A 884 23.80 -17.78 21.14
CA ILE A 884 23.23 -17.47 22.47
C ILE A 884 24.27 -17.29 23.59
N ASN A 885 25.40 -18.00 23.53
CA ASN A 885 26.48 -17.89 24.52
C ASN A 885 27.48 -16.75 24.24
N GLN A 886 27.30 -15.99 23.17
CA GLN A 886 28.10 -14.82 22.81
C GLN A 886 27.37 -13.54 23.24
N SER A 887 28.13 -12.49 23.57
CA SER A 887 27.53 -11.19 23.86
C SER A 887 26.77 -10.66 22.64
N ASN A 888 25.65 -9.99 22.91
CA ASN A 888 24.93 -9.18 21.94
C ASN A 888 24.84 -7.73 22.41
N ASP A 889 25.75 -7.33 23.29
CA ASP A 889 25.77 -5.97 23.80
C ASP A 889 26.16 -5.01 22.66
N PRO A 890 25.53 -3.83 22.59
CA PRO A 890 25.78 -2.87 21.52
C PRO A 890 27.25 -2.51 21.34
N VAL A 891 27.76 -2.74 20.13
CA VAL A 891 29.14 -2.40 19.73
C VAL A 891 29.16 -1.74 18.37
N PHE A 892 30.24 -1.03 18.06
CA PHE A 892 30.47 -0.60 16.69
C PHE A 892 31.08 -1.73 15.89
N GLY A 893 30.58 -1.95 14.69
CA GLY A 893 30.96 -3.06 13.82
C GLY A 893 31.07 -2.63 12.37
N ILE A 894 31.92 -3.32 11.61
CA ILE A 894 31.88 -3.30 10.15
C ILE A 894 32.39 -4.63 9.60
N GLU A 895 31.72 -5.13 8.57
CA GLU A 895 32.07 -6.32 7.82
C GLU A 895 32.93 -5.94 6.61
N LEU A 896 34.20 -6.37 6.61
CA LEU A 896 35.15 -6.12 5.53
C LEU A 896 35.06 -7.14 4.38
N GLY A 897 34.38 -8.26 4.59
CA GLY A 897 34.32 -9.35 3.61
C GLY A 897 35.53 -10.28 3.70
N GLN A 898 35.88 -10.85 2.54
CA GLN A 898 36.95 -11.84 2.40
C GLN A 898 38.23 -11.23 1.82
N PHE A 899 39.38 -11.81 2.18
CA PHE A 899 40.71 -11.36 1.74
C PHE A 899 41.50 -12.52 1.11
N SER A 900 42.53 -12.20 0.33
CA SER A 900 43.36 -13.23 -0.31
C SER A 900 44.32 -13.90 0.66
N THR A 901 44.60 -15.20 0.49
CA THR A 901 45.58 -15.94 1.30
C THR A 901 46.95 -15.27 1.27
N GLY A 902 47.59 -15.18 2.45
CA GLY A 902 48.90 -14.55 2.63
C GLY A 902 48.85 -13.02 2.74
N GLN A 903 47.68 -12.41 2.62
CA GLN A 903 47.52 -10.97 2.81
C GLN A 903 47.58 -10.63 4.31
N THR A 904 48.36 -9.62 4.66
CA THR A 904 48.40 -9.02 6.00
C THR A 904 47.74 -7.64 5.95
N ILE A 905 46.72 -7.43 6.78
CA ILE A 905 46.05 -6.15 6.93
C ILE A 905 46.43 -5.56 8.29
N THR A 906 46.88 -4.32 8.28
CA THR A 906 47.04 -3.50 9.48
C THR A 906 45.84 -2.57 9.60
N TYR A 907 45.31 -2.36 10.80
CA TYR A 907 44.12 -1.54 11.00
C TYR A 907 44.14 -0.78 12.33
N TRP A 908 43.46 0.36 12.36
CA TRP A 908 43.23 1.16 13.56
C TRP A 908 41.90 1.91 13.44
N ILE A 909 41.41 2.41 14.57
CA ILE A 909 40.10 3.03 14.67
C ILE A 909 40.27 4.47 15.14
N VAL A 910 39.53 5.39 14.52
CA VAL A 910 39.38 6.77 14.96
C VAL A 910 37.94 7.00 15.34
N ALA A 911 37.68 7.23 16.62
CA ALA A 911 36.38 7.63 17.12
C ALA A 911 36.31 9.16 17.28
N SER A 912 35.17 9.75 16.93
CA SER A 912 34.83 11.13 17.24
C SER A 912 33.50 11.22 17.98
N ASP A 913 33.42 12.13 18.95
CA ASP A 913 32.14 12.52 19.55
C ASP A 913 31.45 13.63 18.73
N THR A 914 30.26 14.01 19.15
CA THR A 914 29.45 15.08 18.52
C THR A 914 30.11 16.46 18.66
N ALA A 915 30.93 16.69 19.68
CA ALA A 915 31.78 17.89 19.83
C ALA A 915 33.08 17.84 19.00
N GLN A 916 33.24 16.86 18.12
CA GLN A 916 34.41 16.65 17.26
C GLN A 916 35.73 16.34 18.01
N ASN A 917 35.69 15.98 19.29
CA ASN A 917 36.86 15.44 19.97
C ASN A 917 37.19 14.06 19.40
N LYS A 918 38.47 13.79 19.16
CA LYS A 918 38.91 12.55 18.48
C LYS A 918 39.81 11.71 19.36
N LYS A 919 39.65 10.39 19.25
CA LYS A 919 40.54 9.39 19.84
C LYS A 919 40.92 8.36 18.80
N GLN A 920 42.21 8.07 18.70
CA GLN A 920 42.73 6.97 17.89
C GLN A 920 43.10 5.78 18.77
N SER A 921 42.84 4.56 18.28
CA SER A 921 43.31 3.32 18.90
C SER A 921 44.80 3.07 18.60
N ASP A 922 45.38 2.07 19.27
CA ASP A 922 46.60 1.45 18.80
C ASP A 922 46.39 0.76 17.44
N VAL A 923 47.49 0.46 16.74
CA VAL A 923 47.45 -0.27 15.46
C VAL A 923 47.47 -1.78 15.72
N ALA A 924 46.52 -2.49 15.14
CA ALA A 924 46.44 -3.95 15.15
C ALA A 924 46.67 -4.52 13.75
N SER A 925 46.84 -5.84 13.64
CA SER A 925 46.98 -6.51 12.35
C SER A 925 46.46 -7.94 12.38
N PHE A 926 46.02 -8.44 11.23
CA PHE A 926 45.70 -9.84 11.01
C PHE A 926 46.30 -10.33 9.69
N THR A 927 46.51 -11.64 9.58
CA THR A 927 47.02 -12.29 8.36
C THR A 927 46.10 -13.42 7.97
N ILE A 928 45.79 -13.51 6.68
CA ILE A 928 44.97 -14.58 6.12
C ILE A 928 45.87 -15.81 5.91
N LEU A 929 45.53 -16.91 6.60
CA LEU A 929 46.26 -18.17 6.56
C LEU A 929 46.06 -18.94 5.26
#